data_AF-A0A0R1MRW3-F1
#
_entry.id   AF-A0A0R1MRW3-F1
#
_cell.length_a   1.000
_cell.length_b   1.000
_cell.length_c   1.000
_cell.angle_alpha   90.00
_cell.angle_beta   90.00
_cell.angle_gamma   90.00
#
_symmetry.space_group_name_H-M   'P 1'
#
loop_
_entity.id
_entity.type
_entity.pdbx_description
1 polymer ?
#
loop_
_entity_poly.entity_id
_entity_poly.type
_entity_poly.pdbx_seq_one_letter_code
_entity_poly.pdbx_strand_id
1 'polypeptide(L)'
;MTEYLRFPILYQRASDDTSTLGLGYLTGILTGTVTRDANAVATLTLTYNPEDPLANELQKGRVILTDCGPDLLRQKFRITHVTKANNEVTIEANQIWGDLAYDVISKDISMPNASPADSFNAIASALADPIPALNFSSDISKVANISWTYKDTQNVLDILIGADKAGDQTNSMQALYSGEWVADNYNLKLLQHGGRDTHMVVKYGRNIQTIEQDEAIDQTYTAIMPFATYTPSSADAKDTSTSYDGAGIVQYVGTGGLQMYDSPYKGHKVVGTIKNGAYYKVTRTATENTVNDNTWYMIGTNNWVDGTFFKFDKSGAYIVNNVSGAGTITIGDNTDSNGLIVPFQGMGSVTSYAGPKSIAIWTSPWADKKATGQYVGNGERFKIWYKATDNVNHVWYNIGTNSWIDSTYFSVEKNTNFVVVPARGIVLVKTDDAGGAPVYTAPGGAGYVQRHVAKGTRWQVTGAATGGDGKTWYRIATNQWITDDVCDFNSNGTVTPTTVDDKNKETAQALGKVPIYPKPTYNVAPTGQYLQAGTRWKITAQADNNGTTWYEVAINEWVDSKWFSFSTGEDVTPVGPNAGDEVDEEVAEVTVTLPELLLKSDLAANDERLRVLPVDLSQYNIEDADRLKEVAQAYMSDYRIGYPTVSLTLNYAQLTGDYARLTQIGLYDRVAVEFDQLDISEDAEVSEVIWNVVAKRYDSITIGEPPISYTHELQKYQQQQIDKATSTITKTQTGLFDQIHNALKLQGADQDAAVRKIMEELGMHDTAIESVKAMMKTIDDTVTDVSDWIKNPGTAVIQAYPNWQAPIEFRVVNDDKSSMRLNNHGLGYYSSSGLVRTAITSDGRIVAEAITAGTVTGLKLMGAQITGTSNISLDDGMGGHRTEISSAYGISTSGTLEVTGTTRIHGPFAAESGLTLTGTLDVTGYTNLHGDLNASGNITAQGSLVAGAASAFWAGVTVHGSITGLAGIDISQGRSIIYFGSGSLSSDAGHLVWNGKNIA
;
A
#
# COMPACT_ATOMS: atom_id res chain seq x y z
N MET A 1 -31.60 9.27 58.43
CA MET A 1 -31.87 10.71 58.25
C MET A 1 -30.59 11.34 57.75
N THR A 2 -30.50 11.59 56.44
CA THR A 2 -29.37 12.31 55.85
C THR A 2 -29.57 13.79 56.15
N GLU A 3 -28.71 14.35 57.00
CA GLU A 3 -28.81 15.75 57.41
C GLU A 3 -28.15 16.63 56.34
N TYR A 4 -28.98 17.30 55.53
CA TYR A 4 -28.55 18.31 54.56
C TYR A 4 -27.87 19.48 55.28
N LEU A 5 -26.82 20.03 54.67
CA LEU A 5 -26.17 21.25 55.12
C LEU A 5 -27.22 22.35 55.35
N ARG A 6 -27.11 23.03 56.49
CA ARG A 6 -28.01 24.15 56.80
C ARG A 6 -27.76 25.34 55.88
N PHE A 7 -26.49 25.59 55.59
CA PHE A 7 -26.00 26.57 54.62
C PHE A 7 -24.75 25.99 53.94
N PRO A 8 -24.50 26.32 52.66
CA PRO A 8 -23.22 26.09 52.01
C PRO A 8 -22.05 26.69 52.80
N ILE A 9 -20.88 26.07 52.68
CA ILE A 9 -19.67 26.45 53.43
C ILE A 9 -18.60 26.92 52.45
N LEU A 10 -17.96 28.05 52.74
CA LEU A 10 -16.88 28.60 51.93
C LEU A 10 -15.51 28.10 52.42
N TYR A 11 -14.67 27.66 51.49
CA TYR A 11 -13.30 27.22 51.73
C TYR A 11 -12.31 28.02 50.87
N GLN A 12 -11.07 28.11 51.33
CA GLN A 12 -10.02 28.82 50.62
C GLN A 12 -9.52 28.01 49.43
N ARG A 13 -9.39 26.68 49.60
CA ARG A 13 -8.84 25.76 48.59
C ARG A 13 -9.64 24.45 48.54
N ALA A 14 -9.53 23.76 47.40
CA ALA A 14 -10.13 22.44 47.22
C ALA A 14 -9.55 21.36 48.13
N SER A 15 -8.28 21.51 48.52
CA SER A 15 -7.56 20.61 49.43
C SER A 15 -7.91 20.79 50.90
N ASP A 16 -8.70 21.82 51.26
CA ASP A 16 -9.06 22.08 52.66
C ASP A 16 -9.92 20.95 53.22
N ASP A 17 -9.75 20.67 54.52
CA ASP A 17 -10.48 19.63 55.23
C ASP A 17 -11.96 20.04 55.40
N THR A 18 -12.84 19.29 54.72
CA THR A 18 -14.30 19.51 54.71
C THR A 18 -15.00 19.17 56.03
N SER A 19 -14.28 18.59 57.00
CA SER A 19 -14.79 18.43 58.36
C SER A 19 -14.72 19.73 59.19
N THR A 20 -13.94 20.71 58.72
CA THR A 20 -13.83 22.04 59.34
C THR A 20 -14.87 23.01 58.76
N LEU A 21 -15.08 24.17 59.40
CA LEU A 21 -15.98 25.21 58.91
C LEU A 21 -15.39 26.09 57.80
N GLY A 22 -14.16 25.80 57.35
CA GLY A 22 -13.46 26.62 56.37
C GLY A 22 -13.41 28.10 56.79
N LEU A 23 -13.80 28.98 55.87
CA LEU A 23 -13.94 30.41 56.07
C LEU A 23 -15.29 30.80 56.70
N GLY A 24 -16.29 29.91 56.64
CA GLY A 24 -17.58 30.09 57.31
C GLY A 24 -18.79 29.66 56.48
N TYR A 25 -19.96 29.68 57.13
CA TYR A 25 -21.25 29.42 56.50
C TYR A 25 -21.74 30.62 55.70
N LEU A 26 -22.14 30.38 54.45
CA LEU A 26 -22.76 31.39 53.59
C LEU A 26 -24.21 31.64 54.04
N THR A 27 -24.38 32.45 55.08
CA THR A 27 -25.70 32.77 55.66
C THR A 27 -26.49 33.80 54.87
N GLY A 28 -25.82 34.63 54.07
CA GLY A 28 -26.42 35.70 53.28
C GLY A 28 -27.01 35.26 51.94
N ILE A 29 -27.23 33.96 51.70
CA ILE A 29 -27.76 33.47 50.42
C ILE A 29 -29.20 33.93 50.24
N LEU A 30 -29.49 34.54 49.09
CA LEU A 30 -30.83 34.96 48.69
C LEU A 30 -31.50 33.88 47.85
N THR A 31 -30.79 33.40 46.81
CA THR A 31 -31.21 32.26 45.98
C THR A 31 -30.00 31.41 45.63
N GLY A 32 -30.20 30.13 45.36
CA GLY A 32 -29.14 29.28 44.85
C GLY A 32 -29.65 27.96 44.29
N THR A 33 -29.11 27.58 43.14
CA THR A 33 -29.45 26.33 42.45
C THR A 33 -28.19 25.62 41.99
N VAL A 34 -28.23 24.29 42.03
CA VAL A 34 -27.26 23.42 41.37
C VAL A 34 -27.95 22.78 40.18
N THR A 35 -27.43 23.01 38.98
CA THR A 35 -27.85 22.33 37.75
C THR A 35 -26.92 21.15 37.51
N ARG A 36 -27.49 19.96 37.38
CA ARG A 36 -26.79 18.73 36.97
C ARG A 36 -27.41 18.24 35.67
N ASP A 37 -26.58 18.15 34.64
CA ASP A 37 -26.93 17.64 33.32
C ASP A 37 -26.06 16.40 33.03
N ALA A 38 -26.63 15.39 32.38
CA ALA A 38 -25.95 14.14 32.04
C ALA A 38 -24.66 14.34 31.20
N ASN A 39 -24.59 15.42 30.42
CA ASN A 39 -23.53 15.70 29.45
C ASN A 39 -22.74 16.98 29.79
N ALA A 40 -22.86 17.51 31.01
CA ALA A 40 -22.11 18.68 31.44
C ALA A 40 -21.64 18.57 32.89
N VAL A 41 -20.57 19.30 33.19
CA VAL A 41 -20.13 19.47 34.58
C VAL A 41 -21.22 20.25 35.34
N ALA A 42 -21.60 19.77 36.52
CA ALA A 42 -22.60 20.43 37.34
C ALA A 42 -22.17 21.86 37.70
N THR A 43 -23.13 22.78 37.66
CA THR A 43 -22.90 24.21 37.92
C THR A 43 -23.76 24.69 39.10
N LEU A 44 -23.15 25.48 39.98
CA LEU A 44 -23.81 26.17 41.08
C LEU A 44 -23.96 27.64 40.70
N THR A 45 -25.21 28.13 40.68
CA THR A 45 -25.52 29.55 40.57
C THR A 45 -26.10 30.04 41.88
N LEU A 46 -25.60 31.16 42.39
CA LEU A 46 -26.00 31.67 43.71
C LEU A 46 -26.04 33.20 43.73
N THR A 47 -27.08 33.76 44.33
CA THR A 47 -27.14 35.19 44.66
C THR A 47 -27.00 35.40 46.18
N TYR A 48 -26.18 36.38 46.55
CA TYR A 48 -25.75 36.61 47.92
C TYR A 48 -25.92 38.08 48.33
N ASN A 49 -26.29 38.29 49.59
CA ASN A 49 -26.44 39.62 50.17
C ASN A 49 -25.06 40.31 50.30
N PRO A 50 -24.84 41.49 49.67
CA PRO A 50 -23.56 42.19 49.72
C PRO A 50 -23.19 42.70 51.12
N GLU A 51 -24.16 42.84 52.02
CA GLU A 51 -23.96 43.32 53.40
C GLU A 51 -23.54 42.21 54.38
N ASP A 52 -23.58 40.94 53.97
CA ASP A 52 -23.18 39.83 54.84
C ASP A 52 -21.64 39.77 55.00
N PRO A 53 -21.11 39.43 56.20
CA PRO A 53 -19.67 39.46 56.48
C PRO A 53 -18.79 38.66 55.50
N LEU A 54 -19.32 37.58 54.91
CA LEU A 54 -18.57 36.75 53.96
C LEU A 54 -18.65 37.25 52.51
N ALA A 55 -19.42 38.30 52.20
CA ALA A 55 -19.56 38.80 50.83
C ALA A 55 -18.23 39.24 50.20
N ASN A 56 -17.31 39.77 51.01
CA ASN A 56 -15.97 40.16 50.56
C ASN A 56 -15.02 38.96 50.35
N GLU A 57 -15.33 37.84 50.98
CA GLU A 57 -14.59 36.59 50.87
C GLU A 57 -15.01 35.77 49.64
N LEU A 58 -16.12 36.12 48.97
CA LEU A 58 -16.54 35.49 47.71
C LEU A 58 -15.65 35.98 46.55
N GLN A 59 -14.68 35.14 46.18
CA GLN A 59 -13.65 35.45 45.20
C GLN A 59 -13.43 34.27 44.25
N LYS A 60 -13.07 34.55 43.00
CA LYS A 60 -12.72 33.54 42.00
C LYS A 60 -11.64 32.59 42.53
N GLY A 61 -11.81 31.30 42.26
CA GLY A 61 -10.87 30.23 42.65
C GLY A 61 -11.14 29.61 44.02
N ARG A 62 -11.90 30.27 44.90
CA ARG A 62 -12.34 29.70 46.18
C ARG A 62 -13.41 28.62 45.96
N VAL A 63 -13.67 27.82 47.00
CA VAL A 63 -14.51 26.62 46.88
C VAL A 63 -15.72 26.73 47.79
N ILE A 64 -16.91 26.48 47.26
CA ILE A 64 -18.17 26.38 48.00
C ILE A 64 -18.51 24.89 48.14
N LEU A 65 -18.76 24.43 49.36
CA LEU A 65 -19.27 23.10 49.64
C LEU A 65 -20.79 23.17 49.82
N THR A 66 -21.55 22.44 49.00
CA THR A 66 -23.02 22.39 49.06
C THR A 66 -23.56 21.00 48.72
N ASP A 67 -24.82 20.73 49.06
CA ASP A 67 -25.54 19.53 48.64
C ASP A 67 -26.20 19.75 47.27
N CYS A 68 -26.26 18.70 46.44
CA CYS A 68 -26.70 18.75 45.03
C CYS A 68 -27.89 17.84 44.72
N GLY A 69 -28.54 17.33 45.76
CA GLY A 69 -29.61 16.34 45.65
C GLY A 69 -29.66 15.42 46.87
N PRO A 70 -30.66 14.53 46.94
CA PRO A 70 -30.76 13.49 47.96
C PRO A 70 -29.70 12.39 47.81
N ASP A 71 -29.15 12.24 46.60
CA ASP A 71 -28.18 11.23 46.16
C ASP A 71 -26.72 11.72 46.21
N LEU A 72 -26.50 13.05 46.10
CA LEU A 72 -25.16 13.64 45.99
C LEU A 72 -24.97 14.82 46.97
N LEU A 73 -24.50 14.49 48.17
CA LEU A 73 -24.27 15.44 49.27
C LEU A 73 -22.82 15.96 49.28
N ARG A 74 -22.60 17.12 49.90
CA ARG A 74 -21.27 17.69 50.22
C ARG A 74 -20.31 17.73 49.03
N GLN A 75 -20.76 18.34 47.94
CA GLN A 75 -19.97 18.53 46.73
C GLN A 75 -19.25 19.89 46.75
N LYS A 76 -18.01 19.89 46.28
CA LYS A 76 -17.17 21.09 46.14
C LYS A 76 -17.42 21.74 44.78
N PHE A 77 -17.63 23.06 44.77
CA PHE A 77 -17.77 23.89 43.59
C PHE A 77 -16.74 25.01 43.62
N ARG A 78 -15.94 25.15 42.56
CA ARG A 78 -14.96 26.23 42.44
C ARG A 78 -15.61 27.45 41.77
N ILE A 79 -15.50 28.60 42.44
CA ILE A 79 -16.02 29.86 41.93
C ILE A 79 -15.26 30.27 40.67
N THR A 80 -15.97 30.35 39.55
CA THR A 80 -15.42 30.72 38.23
C THR A 80 -15.75 32.18 37.91
N HIS A 81 -16.93 32.66 38.31
CA HIS A 81 -17.40 34.02 38.11
C HIS A 81 -18.00 34.63 39.38
N VAL A 82 -17.74 35.92 39.59
CA VAL A 82 -18.37 36.73 40.65
C VAL A 82 -18.73 38.09 40.08
N THR A 83 -20.02 38.42 40.10
CA THR A 83 -20.53 39.73 39.70
C THR A 83 -21.05 40.45 40.95
N LYS A 84 -20.54 41.66 41.23
CA LYS A 84 -21.00 42.48 42.36
C LYS A 84 -21.87 43.61 41.83
N ALA A 85 -23.16 43.58 42.13
CA ALA A 85 -24.10 44.68 41.91
C ALA A 85 -24.40 45.38 43.24
N ASN A 86 -24.99 46.59 43.18
CA ASN A 86 -25.30 47.37 44.39
C ASN A 86 -26.28 46.65 45.35
N ASN A 87 -27.09 45.72 44.84
CA ASN A 87 -28.13 45.05 45.62
C ASN A 87 -27.88 43.55 45.86
N GLU A 88 -26.99 42.92 45.08
CA GLU A 88 -26.69 41.48 45.20
C GLU A 88 -25.31 41.13 44.62
N VAL A 89 -24.72 40.03 45.10
CA VAL A 89 -23.53 39.40 44.54
C VAL A 89 -23.96 38.09 43.86
N THR A 90 -23.75 37.98 42.55
CA THR A 90 -24.03 36.76 41.78
C THR A 90 -22.75 35.95 41.64
N ILE A 91 -22.86 34.64 41.83
CA ILE A 91 -21.75 33.68 41.80
C ILE A 91 -22.12 32.55 40.85
N GLU A 92 -21.17 32.20 40.00
CA GLU A 92 -21.20 30.97 39.23
C GLU A 92 -19.98 30.15 39.64
N ALA A 93 -20.20 28.85 39.88
CA ALA A 93 -19.16 27.93 40.30
C ALA A 93 -19.35 26.56 39.66
N ASN A 94 -18.28 25.95 39.15
CA ASN A 94 -18.33 24.62 38.54
C ASN A 94 -17.97 23.56 39.59
N GLN A 95 -18.55 22.36 39.51
CA GLN A 95 -18.15 21.26 40.37
C GLN A 95 -16.65 20.98 40.21
N ILE A 96 -15.99 20.52 41.28
CA ILE A 96 -14.54 20.57 41.39
C ILE A 96 -13.78 19.74 40.34
N TRP A 97 -14.35 18.65 39.85
CA TRP A 97 -13.74 17.88 38.75
C TRP A 97 -13.74 18.62 37.41
N GLY A 98 -14.58 19.66 37.28
CA GLY A 98 -14.53 20.60 36.16
C GLY A 98 -13.22 21.39 36.07
N ASP A 99 -12.32 21.29 37.05
CA ASP A 99 -10.94 21.77 36.92
C ASP A 99 -10.23 21.12 35.72
N LEU A 100 -10.62 19.92 35.30
CA LEU A 100 -10.11 19.23 34.11
C LEU A 100 -10.43 19.97 32.80
N ALA A 101 -11.41 20.87 32.79
CA ALA A 101 -11.68 21.76 31.65
C ALA A 101 -10.57 22.81 31.44
N TYR A 102 -9.71 23.01 32.43
CA TYR A 102 -8.61 23.96 32.41
C TYR A 102 -7.22 23.29 32.39
N ASP A 103 -7.18 21.96 32.22
CA ASP A 103 -5.95 21.17 32.09
C ASP A 103 -5.89 20.49 30.70
N VAL A 104 -4.69 20.08 30.31
CA VAL A 104 -4.40 19.47 29.01
C VAL A 104 -3.52 18.23 29.17
N ILE A 105 -3.51 17.35 28.17
CA ILE A 105 -2.53 16.26 28.11
C ILE A 105 -1.19 16.78 27.57
N SER A 106 -0.08 16.25 28.11
CA SER A 106 1.30 16.67 27.79
C SER A 106 1.96 15.82 26.70
N LYS A 107 1.29 14.74 26.27
CA LYS A 107 1.78 13.77 25.27
C LYS A 107 0.61 13.04 24.62
N ASP A 108 0.85 12.49 23.43
CA ASP A 108 -0.12 11.65 22.74
C ASP A 108 -0.42 10.38 23.53
N ILE A 109 -1.67 9.93 23.50
CA ILE A 109 -2.14 8.70 24.12
C ILE A 109 -2.72 7.82 23.02
N SER A 110 -2.15 6.63 22.83
CA SER A 110 -2.63 5.65 21.85
C SER A 110 -2.49 4.25 22.41
N MET A 111 -3.62 3.56 22.58
CA MET A 111 -3.66 2.21 23.16
C MET A 111 -4.78 1.38 22.52
N PRO A 112 -4.50 0.18 22.00
CA PRO A 112 -5.53 -0.74 21.55
C PRO A 112 -6.16 -1.51 22.72
N ASN A 113 -7.43 -1.87 22.61
CA ASN A 113 -8.17 -2.69 23.59
C ASN A 113 -8.06 -2.19 25.05
N ALA A 114 -8.06 -0.88 25.26
CA ALA A 114 -7.98 -0.29 26.58
C ALA A 114 -9.32 -0.42 27.32
N SER A 115 -9.29 -0.75 28.62
CA SER A 115 -10.46 -0.61 29.49
C SER A 115 -10.69 0.87 29.87
N PRO A 116 -11.85 1.24 30.43
CA PRO A 116 -12.06 2.58 30.97
C PRO A 116 -11.00 2.96 32.01
N ALA A 117 -10.59 2.01 32.86
CA ALA A 117 -9.58 2.22 33.88
C ALA A 117 -8.20 2.47 33.26
N ASP A 118 -7.80 1.69 32.26
CA ASP A 118 -6.53 1.89 31.56
C ASP A 118 -6.48 3.25 30.86
N SER A 119 -7.59 3.62 30.21
CA SER A 119 -7.75 4.90 29.51
C SER A 119 -7.62 6.08 30.47
N PHE A 120 -8.36 6.05 31.58
CA PHE A 120 -8.29 7.11 32.57
C PHE A 120 -6.92 7.20 33.24
N ASN A 121 -6.28 6.06 33.54
CA ASN A 121 -4.92 6.04 34.10
C ASN A 121 -3.90 6.64 33.13
N ALA A 122 -4.05 6.40 31.82
CA ALA A 122 -3.21 7.01 30.80
C ALA A 122 -3.40 8.53 30.74
N ILE A 123 -4.65 9.01 30.80
CA ILE A 123 -4.98 10.45 30.88
C ILE A 123 -4.39 11.07 32.15
N ALA A 124 -4.65 10.49 33.31
CA ALA A 124 -4.16 10.97 34.60
C ALA A 124 -2.62 11.07 34.64
N SER A 125 -1.93 10.12 34.02
CA SER A 125 -0.46 10.12 33.90
C SER A 125 0.09 11.09 32.85
N ALA A 126 -0.77 11.62 31.98
CA ALA A 126 -0.42 12.54 30.92
C ALA A 126 -0.83 14.00 31.22
N LEU A 127 -1.60 14.26 32.28
CA LEU A 127 -1.99 15.61 32.70
C LEU A 127 -0.78 16.54 32.80
N ALA A 128 -0.91 17.76 32.28
CA ALA A 128 0.13 18.78 32.36
C ALA A 128 0.26 19.34 33.79
N ASP A 129 -0.86 19.45 34.53
CA ASP A 129 -0.87 19.77 35.97
C ASP A 129 -1.51 18.60 36.78
N PRO A 130 -0.70 17.66 37.30
CA PRO A 130 -1.24 16.48 37.97
C PRO A 130 -2.15 16.81 39.15
N ILE A 131 -3.33 16.17 39.20
CA ILE A 131 -4.29 16.28 40.31
C ILE A 131 -4.21 15.03 41.19
N PRO A 132 -3.49 15.04 42.34
CA PRO A 132 -3.25 13.81 43.11
C PRO A 132 -4.48 13.22 43.79
N ALA A 133 -5.54 14.02 43.94
CA ALA A 133 -6.81 13.58 44.53
C ALA A 133 -7.75 12.91 43.52
N LEU A 134 -7.35 12.85 42.24
CA LEU A 134 -8.15 12.29 41.16
C LEU A 134 -8.15 10.76 41.24
N ASN A 135 -9.32 10.18 41.47
CA ASN A 135 -9.53 8.74 41.52
C ASN A 135 -10.58 8.34 40.48
N PHE A 136 -10.44 7.14 39.93
CA PHE A 136 -11.35 6.63 38.91
C PHE A 136 -11.74 5.17 39.17
N SER A 137 -13.00 4.84 38.85
CA SER A 137 -13.49 3.46 38.83
C SER A 137 -14.58 3.30 37.76
N SER A 138 -14.79 2.07 37.30
CA SER A 138 -15.83 1.73 36.33
C SER A 138 -16.30 0.30 36.55
N ASP A 139 -17.57 0.02 36.25
CA ASP A 139 -18.15 -1.32 36.18
C ASP A 139 -18.25 -1.84 34.73
N ILE A 140 -17.86 -1.02 33.75
CA ILE A 140 -17.93 -1.33 32.33
C ILE A 140 -16.75 -2.26 31.95
N SER A 141 -17.07 -3.42 31.41
CA SER A 141 -16.08 -4.40 30.92
C SER A 141 -15.73 -4.23 29.43
N LYS A 142 -16.36 -3.30 28.72
CA LYS A 142 -16.10 -2.97 27.31
C LYS A 142 -14.68 -2.41 27.16
N VAL A 143 -13.96 -2.83 26.13
CA VAL A 143 -12.66 -2.27 25.76
C VAL A 143 -12.76 -1.51 24.44
N ALA A 144 -11.94 -0.48 24.26
CA ALA A 144 -11.92 0.35 23.04
C ALA A 144 -10.49 0.66 22.59
N ASN A 145 -10.34 0.95 21.29
CA ASN A 145 -9.08 1.48 20.76
C ASN A 145 -9.10 3.00 20.95
N ILE A 146 -8.13 3.53 21.68
CA ILE A 146 -8.05 4.96 22.00
C ILE A 146 -6.90 5.61 21.24
N SER A 147 -7.14 6.82 20.73
CA SER A 147 -6.13 7.67 20.11
C SER A 147 -6.48 9.14 20.33
N TRP A 148 -5.68 9.82 21.15
CA TRP A 148 -5.79 11.24 21.44
C TRP A 148 -4.44 11.93 21.26
N THR A 149 -4.41 12.92 20.37
CA THR A 149 -3.22 13.73 20.10
C THR A 149 -3.23 14.96 20.99
N TYR A 150 -2.10 15.28 21.63
CA TYR A 150 -2.03 16.44 22.53
C TYR A 150 -2.23 17.78 21.80
N LYS A 151 -1.99 17.82 20.49
CA LYS A 151 -2.16 19.02 19.65
C LYS A 151 -3.60 19.29 19.24
N ASP A 152 -4.40 18.23 19.16
CA ASP A 152 -5.78 18.30 18.67
C ASP A 152 -6.79 18.40 19.84
N THR A 153 -6.31 18.16 21.06
CA THR A 153 -7.10 18.25 22.29
C THR A 153 -7.02 19.68 22.86
N GLN A 154 -8.16 20.36 23.02
CA GLN A 154 -8.19 21.69 23.65
C GLN A 154 -8.11 21.62 25.17
N ASN A 155 -8.80 20.65 25.78
CA ASN A 155 -8.78 20.40 27.23
C ASN A 155 -9.11 18.93 27.55
N VAL A 156 -8.84 18.48 28.77
CA VAL A 156 -9.08 17.08 29.17
C VAL A 156 -10.56 16.75 29.24
N LEU A 157 -11.44 17.72 29.51
CA LEU A 157 -12.88 17.48 29.56
C LEU A 157 -13.43 17.01 28.20
N ASP A 158 -12.90 17.50 27.08
CA ASP A 158 -13.28 17.04 25.73
C ASP A 158 -12.95 15.56 25.51
N ILE A 159 -11.92 15.04 26.20
CA ILE A 159 -11.57 13.61 26.17
C ILE A 159 -12.53 12.81 27.05
N LEU A 160 -13.06 13.39 28.13
CA LEU A 160 -13.87 12.68 29.12
C LEU A 160 -15.37 12.71 28.78
N ILE A 161 -15.90 13.89 28.48
CA ILE A 161 -17.33 14.18 28.26
C ILE A 161 -17.55 14.53 26.79
N GLY A 162 -18.62 14.01 26.23
CA GLY A 162 -19.02 14.25 24.85
C GLY A 162 -19.77 13.05 24.36
N ALA A 163 -21.05 12.94 24.74
CA ALA A 163 -21.92 11.91 24.21
C ALA A 163 -21.97 12.00 22.67
N ASP A 164 -22.01 10.85 22.03
CA ASP A 164 -22.11 10.75 20.58
C ASP A 164 -23.38 11.47 20.08
N LYS A 165 -23.22 12.35 19.11
CA LYS A 165 -24.33 13.04 18.42
C LYS A 165 -24.34 12.57 16.97
N ALA A 166 -25.53 12.52 16.36
CA ALA A 166 -25.67 12.10 14.97
C ALA A 166 -24.71 12.88 14.04
N GLY A 167 -23.74 12.16 13.46
CA GLY A 167 -22.73 12.71 12.55
C GLY A 167 -21.42 13.18 13.20
N ASP A 168 -21.23 12.97 14.51
CA ASP A 168 -20.00 13.35 15.21
C ASP A 168 -18.95 12.22 15.24
N GLN A 169 -17.67 12.58 15.16
CA GLN A 169 -16.54 11.65 15.34
C GLN A 169 -15.90 11.87 16.71
N THR A 170 -16.71 11.95 17.75
CA THR A 170 -16.21 12.23 19.10
C THR A 170 -15.59 10.98 19.73
N ASN A 171 -14.27 11.02 19.92
CA ASN A 171 -13.47 9.96 20.54
C ASN A 171 -13.47 10.07 22.09
N SER A 172 -14.53 10.61 22.71
CA SER A 172 -14.59 10.83 24.16
C SER A 172 -14.75 9.50 24.91
N MET A 173 -14.31 9.43 26.17
CA MET A 173 -14.52 8.25 27.01
C MET A 173 -16.00 7.92 27.18
N GLN A 174 -16.85 8.94 27.30
CA GLN A 174 -18.31 8.76 27.41
C GLN A 174 -18.87 8.03 26.18
N ALA A 175 -18.47 8.45 24.97
CA ALA A 175 -18.89 7.83 23.72
C ALA A 175 -18.29 6.43 23.53
N LEU A 176 -16.97 6.28 23.69
CA LEU A 176 -16.25 5.03 23.46
C LEU A 176 -16.74 3.89 24.35
N TYR A 177 -17.02 4.17 25.62
CA TYR A 177 -17.44 3.18 26.60
C TYR A 177 -18.95 3.12 26.81
N SER A 178 -19.70 4.07 26.22
CA SER A 178 -21.15 4.17 26.37
C SER A 178 -21.56 4.22 27.86
N GLY A 179 -20.83 5.02 28.65
CA GLY A 179 -20.99 5.09 30.10
C GLY A 179 -21.52 6.44 30.59
N GLU A 180 -22.11 6.43 31.77
CA GLU A 180 -22.65 7.60 32.48
C GLU A 180 -21.66 8.08 33.55
N TRP A 181 -21.39 9.39 33.57
CA TRP A 181 -20.46 9.98 34.51
C TRP A 181 -21.12 10.27 35.85
N VAL A 182 -20.61 9.65 36.91
CA VAL A 182 -20.96 9.95 38.31
C VAL A 182 -19.75 10.51 39.02
N ALA A 183 -19.77 11.82 39.27
CA ALA A 183 -18.67 12.54 39.92
C ALA A 183 -19.00 12.87 41.39
N ASP A 184 -18.24 12.28 42.32
CA ASP A 184 -18.21 12.70 43.72
C ASP A 184 -16.88 13.40 44.03
N ASN A 185 -16.90 14.73 43.94
CA ASN A 185 -15.71 15.55 43.98
C ASN A 185 -14.67 15.08 42.94
N TYR A 186 -13.46 14.68 43.35
CA TYR A 186 -12.45 14.12 42.45
C TYR A 186 -12.50 12.58 42.32
N ASN A 187 -13.49 11.92 42.93
CA ASN A 187 -13.74 10.50 42.72
C ASN A 187 -14.73 10.34 41.57
N LEU A 188 -14.20 10.05 40.39
CA LEU A 188 -14.98 9.90 39.18
C LEU A 188 -15.33 8.45 38.94
N LYS A 189 -16.55 8.21 38.47
CA LYS A 189 -17.00 6.91 38.02
C LYS A 189 -17.59 7.02 36.63
N LEU A 190 -17.22 6.10 35.76
CA LEU A 190 -17.91 5.89 34.49
C LEU A 190 -18.66 4.56 34.59
N LEU A 191 -19.98 4.62 34.72
CA LEU A 191 -20.80 3.44 35.01
C LEU A 191 -21.65 3.07 33.80
N GLN A 192 -21.98 1.78 33.64
CA GLN A 192 -22.96 1.36 32.63
C GLN A 192 -24.33 1.97 32.91
N HIS A 193 -24.66 2.17 34.19
CA HIS A 193 -25.82 2.91 34.65
C HIS A 193 -25.50 3.60 35.98
N GLY A 194 -25.55 4.93 36.02
CA GLY A 194 -25.23 5.77 37.16
C GLY A 194 -26.40 6.00 38.12
N GLY A 195 -27.62 5.79 37.65
CA GLY A 195 -28.85 5.96 38.42
C GLY A 195 -29.43 4.67 38.98
N ARG A 196 -30.66 4.75 39.46
CA ARG A 196 -31.45 3.63 40.00
C ARG A 196 -32.64 3.35 39.09
N ASP A 197 -32.94 2.07 38.91
CA ASP A 197 -34.20 1.63 38.33
C ASP A 197 -35.34 1.85 39.34
N THR A 198 -36.12 2.92 39.15
CA THR A 198 -37.13 3.31 40.15
C THR A 198 -38.48 2.60 39.95
N HIS A 199 -38.70 2.03 38.76
CA HIS A 199 -39.97 1.44 38.30
C HIS A 199 -41.19 2.38 38.47
N MET A 200 -40.96 3.69 38.57
CA MET A 200 -42.03 4.66 38.68
C MET A 200 -42.63 4.94 37.31
N VAL A 201 -43.96 4.93 37.23
CA VAL A 201 -44.70 5.18 35.99
C VAL A 201 -45.17 6.63 35.94
N VAL A 202 -44.81 7.33 34.88
CA VAL A 202 -45.28 8.66 34.53
C VAL A 202 -46.27 8.52 33.37
N LYS A 203 -47.55 8.81 33.63
CA LYS A 203 -48.59 8.70 32.60
C LYS A 203 -48.58 9.93 31.69
N TYR A 204 -48.43 9.71 30.39
CA TYR A 204 -48.54 10.73 29.35
C TYR A 204 -50.02 11.07 29.10
N GLY A 205 -50.39 12.36 29.09
CA GLY A 205 -51.70 12.81 28.60
C GLY A 205 -52.91 12.82 29.57
N ARG A 206 -52.73 12.62 30.89
CA ARG A 206 -53.79 12.89 31.89
C ARG A 206 -53.29 13.79 33.03
N ASN A 207 -53.98 14.91 33.25
CA ASN A 207 -53.78 15.94 34.30
C ASN A 207 -52.56 16.86 34.19
N ILE A 208 -52.50 17.71 33.16
CA ILE A 208 -51.40 18.68 33.06
C ILE A 208 -51.94 20.05 32.58
N GLN A 209 -52.00 21.04 33.47
CA GLN A 209 -52.56 22.36 33.16
C GLN A 209 -51.56 23.36 32.54
N THR A 210 -50.25 23.13 32.64
CA THR A 210 -49.21 23.89 31.90
C THR A 210 -47.91 23.08 31.92
N ILE A 211 -47.66 22.30 30.86
CA ILE A 211 -46.31 21.88 30.47
C ILE A 211 -45.93 22.75 29.28
N GLU A 212 -44.71 23.29 29.26
CA GLU A 212 -44.13 23.79 28.02
C GLU A 212 -43.91 22.58 27.12
N GLN A 213 -44.82 22.45 26.17
CA GLN A 213 -45.01 21.28 25.34
C GLN A 213 -44.39 21.59 23.99
N ASP A 214 -43.23 20.99 23.70
CA ASP A 214 -42.75 20.92 22.32
C ASP A 214 -43.41 19.68 21.68
N GLU A 215 -44.65 19.83 21.20
CA GLU A 215 -45.35 18.79 20.41
C GLU A 215 -44.72 18.69 19.01
N ALA A 216 -43.55 18.08 18.91
CA ALA A 216 -42.96 17.76 17.61
C ALA A 216 -43.11 16.26 17.30
N ILE A 217 -44.33 15.79 17.03
CA ILE A 217 -44.49 14.49 16.35
C ILE A 217 -44.00 14.54 14.89
N ASP A 218 -43.63 15.72 14.39
CA ASP A 218 -43.11 15.95 13.04
C ASP A 218 -41.86 15.12 12.72
N GLN A 219 -41.16 14.58 13.73
CA GLN A 219 -39.94 13.80 13.54
C GLN A 219 -40.07 12.29 13.83
N THR A 220 -41.26 11.77 14.18
CA THR A 220 -41.45 10.32 14.38
C THR A 220 -41.74 9.63 13.05
N TYR A 221 -40.69 9.08 12.43
CA TYR A 221 -40.79 8.26 11.22
C TYR A 221 -41.08 6.81 11.57
N THR A 222 -41.99 6.15 10.83
CA THR A 222 -42.43 4.78 11.08
C THR A 222 -41.93 3.77 10.03
N ALA A 223 -41.27 4.28 8.98
CA ALA A 223 -40.59 3.48 7.96
C ALA A 223 -39.44 4.29 7.34
N ILE A 224 -38.47 3.60 6.72
CA ILE A 224 -37.42 4.22 5.91
C ILE A 224 -37.48 3.76 4.46
N MET A 225 -37.00 4.61 3.55
CA MET A 225 -36.69 4.29 2.16
C MET A 225 -35.17 4.41 1.96
N PRO A 226 -34.42 3.32 2.17
CA PRO A 226 -32.98 3.36 2.05
C PRO A 226 -32.55 3.33 0.57
N PHE A 227 -31.57 4.15 0.24
CA PHE A 227 -30.88 4.12 -1.05
C PHE A 227 -29.39 4.37 -0.85
N ALA A 228 -28.58 3.89 -1.78
CA ALA A 228 -27.16 4.21 -1.82
C ALA A 228 -26.77 4.48 -3.27
N THR A 229 -26.13 5.62 -3.51
CA THR A 229 -25.44 5.92 -4.75
C THR A 229 -23.98 5.55 -4.57
N TYR A 230 -23.44 4.86 -5.58
CA TYR A 230 -22.01 4.67 -5.67
C TYR A 230 -21.57 4.98 -7.09
N THR A 231 -20.35 5.47 -7.18
CA THR A 231 -19.64 5.57 -8.45
C THR A 231 -18.88 4.26 -8.60
N PRO A 232 -19.22 3.36 -9.53
CA PRO A 232 -18.56 2.08 -9.64
C PRO A 232 -17.05 2.27 -9.87
N SER A 233 -16.24 1.98 -8.85
CA SER A 233 -14.81 1.77 -8.99
C SER A 233 -14.58 0.37 -9.54
N SER A 234 -15.00 0.17 -10.80
CA SER A 234 -14.69 -0.97 -11.67
C SER A 234 -14.50 -2.32 -10.95
N ALA A 235 -15.56 -2.83 -10.32
CA ALA A 235 -15.58 -4.16 -9.67
C ALA A 235 -16.80 -5.02 -10.06
N ASP A 236 -17.40 -4.77 -11.22
CA ASP A 236 -17.62 -5.87 -12.16
C ASP A 236 -16.45 -5.75 -13.13
N ALA A 237 -15.75 -6.85 -13.45
CA ALA A 237 -14.73 -6.83 -14.49
C ALA A 237 -15.40 -6.51 -15.83
N LYS A 238 -15.69 -5.23 -16.07
CA LYS A 238 -15.71 -4.66 -17.40
C LYS A 238 -14.39 -5.09 -17.98
N ASP A 239 -14.49 -5.83 -19.06
CA ASP A 239 -13.38 -6.30 -19.84
C ASP A 239 -12.50 -5.10 -20.23
N THR A 240 -11.53 -4.79 -19.38
CA THR A 240 -10.52 -3.74 -19.55
C THR A 240 -9.50 -4.16 -20.62
N SER A 241 -9.66 -5.35 -21.19
CA SER A 241 -8.70 -5.83 -22.17
C SER A 241 -8.81 -5.07 -23.47
N THR A 242 -7.68 -4.53 -23.88
CA THR A 242 -7.57 -3.78 -25.13
C THR A 242 -7.26 -4.73 -26.27
N SER A 243 -7.71 -4.38 -27.49
CA SER A 243 -7.36 -5.11 -28.70
C SER A 243 -5.84 -5.08 -28.88
N TYR A 244 -5.25 -6.24 -29.10
CA TYR A 244 -3.80 -6.41 -29.22
C TYR A 244 -3.51 -7.39 -30.36
N ASP A 245 -2.97 -6.91 -31.47
CA ASP A 245 -2.61 -7.78 -32.61
C ASP A 245 -1.10 -8.07 -32.57
N GLY A 246 -0.74 -9.24 -32.05
CA GLY A 246 0.65 -9.65 -31.91
C GLY A 246 0.82 -11.16 -31.99
N ALA A 247 2.05 -11.65 -32.10
CA ALA A 247 2.35 -13.07 -32.01
C ALA A 247 3.59 -13.28 -31.14
N GLY A 248 3.56 -14.27 -30.26
CA GLY A 248 4.69 -14.57 -29.38
C GLY A 248 4.83 -16.06 -29.10
N ILE A 249 5.90 -16.39 -28.39
CA ILE A 249 6.25 -17.77 -28.02
C ILE A 249 6.11 -17.97 -26.52
N VAL A 250 5.60 -19.14 -26.15
CA VAL A 250 5.55 -19.57 -24.74
C VAL A 250 6.92 -20.10 -24.33
N GLN A 251 7.49 -19.56 -23.25
CA GLN A 251 8.70 -20.05 -22.59
C GLN A 251 8.35 -20.45 -21.16
N TYR A 252 7.84 -21.68 -21.00
CA TYR A 252 7.54 -22.28 -19.70
C TYR A 252 8.52 -23.42 -19.41
N VAL A 253 9.15 -23.42 -18.24
CA VAL A 253 10.31 -24.29 -17.93
C VAL A 253 9.90 -25.63 -17.27
N GLY A 254 8.60 -25.85 -17.02
CA GLY A 254 8.08 -27.04 -16.34
C GLY A 254 7.62 -28.16 -17.29
N THR A 255 7.67 -29.40 -16.82
CA THR A 255 7.14 -30.58 -17.54
C THR A 255 5.60 -30.59 -17.50
N GLY A 256 4.95 -30.25 -18.62
CA GLY A 256 3.47 -30.31 -18.74
C GLY A 256 2.80 -29.28 -19.67
N GLY A 257 3.54 -28.30 -20.19
CA GLY A 257 2.98 -27.18 -20.96
C GLY A 257 2.43 -26.06 -20.06
N LEU A 258 2.28 -24.84 -20.60
CA LEU A 258 1.76 -23.70 -19.84
C LEU A 258 0.23 -23.84 -19.70
N GLN A 259 -0.31 -23.55 -18.51
CA GLN A 259 -1.76 -23.57 -18.28
C GLN A 259 -2.44 -22.33 -18.91
N MET A 260 -3.63 -22.55 -19.45
CA MET A 260 -4.47 -21.56 -20.13
C MET A 260 -5.79 -21.42 -19.38
N TYR A 261 -6.30 -20.20 -19.29
CA TYR A 261 -7.40 -19.82 -18.41
C TYR A 261 -8.57 -19.18 -19.17
N ASP A 262 -9.77 -19.21 -18.60
CA ASP A 262 -10.99 -18.62 -19.17
C ASP A 262 -11.04 -17.09 -19.02
N SER A 263 -10.32 -16.54 -18.04
CA SER A 263 -10.30 -15.12 -17.69
C SER A 263 -8.93 -14.71 -17.11
N PRO A 264 -8.47 -13.46 -17.35
CA PRO A 264 -7.27 -12.93 -16.71
C PRO A 264 -7.53 -12.36 -15.30
N TYR A 265 -8.79 -12.36 -14.84
CA TYR A 265 -9.25 -11.73 -13.59
C TYR A 265 -9.45 -12.74 -12.45
N LYS A 266 -9.56 -12.23 -11.21
CA LYS A 266 -9.69 -13.05 -9.98
C LYS A 266 -10.92 -13.96 -10.05
N GLY A 267 -10.72 -15.26 -9.79
CA GLY A 267 -11.76 -16.29 -9.92
C GLY A 267 -11.70 -17.12 -11.21
N HIS A 268 -10.63 -16.99 -12.01
CA HIS A 268 -10.44 -17.76 -13.23
C HIS A 268 -10.38 -19.28 -13.02
N LYS A 269 -10.59 -20.04 -14.10
CA LYS A 269 -10.52 -21.50 -14.16
C LYS A 269 -9.57 -21.94 -15.26
N VAL A 270 -8.86 -23.05 -15.02
CA VAL A 270 -7.98 -23.65 -16.02
C VAL A 270 -8.83 -24.33 -17.12
N VAL A 271 -8.62 -23.92 -18.37
CA VAL A 271 -9.36 -24.40 -19.55
C VAL A 271 -8.52 -25.38 -20.38
N GLY A 272 -7.20 -25.36 -20.23
CA GLY A 272 -6.32 -26.33 -20.91
C GLY A 272 -4.84 -26.05 -20.72
N THR A 273 -4.01 -26.73 -21.51
CA THR A 273 -2.56 -26.51 -21.56
C THR A 273 -2.08 -26.28 -22.99
N ILE A 274 -1.07 -25.42 -23.15
CA ILE A 274 -0.46 -25.10 -24.44
C ILE A 274 0.98 -25.57 -24.52
N LYS A 275 1.40 -25.92 -25.74
CA LYS A 275 2.74 -26.46 -26.00
C LYS A 275 3.80 -25.37 -25.93
N ASN A 276 4.83 -25.64 -25.13
CA ASN A 276 6.02 -24.81 -25.01
C ASN A 276 6.75 -24.68 -26.37
N GLY A 277 7.19 -23.48 -26.74
CA GLY A 277 7.91 -23.23 -27.99
C GLY A 277 7.06 -23.10 -29.27
N ALA A 278 5.74 -23.17 -29.20
CA ALA A 278 4.85 -22.89 -30.34
C ALA A 278 4.45 -21.39 -30.40
N TYR A 279 4.22 -20.87 -31.61
CA TYR A 279 3.77 -19.49 -31.84
C TYR A 279 2.25 -19.39 -31.70
N TYR A 280 1.80 -18.42 -30.91
CA TYR A 280 0.37 -18.13 -30.73
C TYR A 280 0.08 -16.68 -31.06
N LYS A 281 -1.02 -16.46 -31.80
CA LYS A 281 -1.52 -15.12 -32.10
C LYS A 281 -2.23 -14.58 -30.86
N VAL A 282 -1.77 -13.43 -30.37
CA VAL A 282 -2.43 -12.64 -29.34
C VAL A 282 -3.44 -11.73 -30.03
N THR A 283 -4.62 -11.66 -29.45
CA THR A 283 -5.74 -10.85 -29.97
C THR A 283 -6.18 -9.76 -28.99
N ARG A 284 -5.92 -9.93 -27.69
CA ARG A 284 -6.23 -8.97 -26.63
C ARG A 284 -5.20 -9.05 -25.50
N THR A 285 -5.02 -7.95 -24.78
CA THR A 285 -4.13 -7.86 -23.60
C THR A 285 -4.89 -7.26 -22.42
N ALA A 286 -4.64 -7.77 -21.21
CA ALA A 286 -5.19 -7.22 -19.97
C ALA A 286 -4.04 -6.91 -19.00
N THR A 287 -3.99 -5.69 -18.50
CA THR A 287 -2.92 -5.19 -17.61
C THR A 287 -3.43 -4.64 -16.29
N GLU A 288 -4.73 -4.34 -16.21
CA GLU A 288 -5.37 -3.69 -15.07
C GLU A 288 -6.38 -4.65 -14.45
N ASN A 289 -6.40 -4.71 -13.11
CA ASN A 289 -7.27 -5.57 -12.30
C ASN A 289 -7.09 -7.09 -12.55
N THR A 290 -5.99 -7.50 -13.19
CA THR A 290 -5.66 -8.90 -13.49
C THR A 290 -5.14 -9.66 -12.28
N VAL A 291 -5.15 -11.00 -12.34
CA VAL A 291 -4.57 -11.83 -11.28
C VAL A 291 -3.07 -11.56 -11.19
N ASN A 292 -2.60 -11.25 -9.98
CA ASN A 292 -1.23 -10.91 -9.61
C ASN A 292 -0.68 -9.61 -10.25
N ASP A 293 -1.55 -8.72 -10.76
CA ASP A 293 -1.17 -7.49 -11.47
C ASP A 293 -0.24 -7.74 -12.68
N ASN A 294 -0.21 -8.99 -13.18
CA ASN A 294 0.57 -9.38 -14.35
C ASN A 294 -0.13 -8.93 -15.64
N THR A 295 0.63 -8.78 -16.72
CA THR A 295 0.03 -8.64 -18.05
C THR A 295 -0.43 -10.01 -18.55
N TRP A 296 -1.67 -10.12 -19.03
CA TRP A 296 -2.24 -11.35 -19.58
C TRP A 296 -2.56 -11.20 -21.07
N TYR A 297 -2.37 -12.27 -21.84
CA TYR A 297 -2.57 -12.27 -23.30
C TYR A 297 -3.64 -13.29 -23.73
N MET A 298 -4.54 -12.89 -24.61
CA MET A 298 -5.57 -13.76 -25.17
C MET A 298 -5.10 -14.42 -26.47
N ILE A 299 -4.95 -15.74 -26.45
CA ILE A 299 -4.34 -16.55 -27.54
C ILE A 299 -5.35 -17.38 -28.34
N GLY A 300 -6.64 -17.05 -28.24
CA GLY A 300 -7.76 -17.70 -28.92
C GLY A 300 -9.09 -17.15 -28.41
N THR A 301 -10.22 -17.80 -28.71
CA THR A 301 -11.53 -17.37 -28.20
C THR A 301 -11.62 -17.64 -26.69
N ASN A 302 -11.57 -16.59 -25.87
CA ASN A 302 -11.66 -16.64 -24.39
C ASN A 302 -10.58 -17.51 -23.72
N ASN A 303 -9.38 -17.50 -24.29
CA ASN A 303 -8.26 -18.32 -23.82
C ASN A 303 -7.08 -17.41 -23.44
N TRP A 304 -6.84 -17.28 -22.14
CA TRP A 304 -5.88 -16.34 -21.54
C TRP A 304 -4.65 -17.04 -20.99
N VAL A 305 -3.49 -16.40 -21.13
CA VAL A 305 -2.22 -16.86 -20.56
C VAL A 305 -1.49 -15.73 -19.86
N ASP A 306 -0.81 -16.06 -18.77
CA ASP A 306 0.02 -15.11 -18.04
C ASP A 306 1.25 -14.72 -18.89
N GLY A 307 1.39 -13.42 -19.12
CA GLY A 307 2.42 -12.81 -19.95
C GLY A 307 3.83 -12.94 -19.39
N THR A 308 4.01 -13.29 -18.11
CA THR A 308 5.33 -13.62 -17.54
C THR A 308 5.98 -14.83 -18.21
N PHE A 309 5.19 -15.74 -18.78
CA PHE A 309 5.64 -16.94 -19.50
C PHE A 309 5.56 -16.79 -21.03
N PHE A 310 5.27 -15.59 -21.52
CA PHE A 310 5.05 -15.28 -22.93
C PHE A 310 6.07 -14.23 -23.39
N LYS A 311 6.93 -14.58 -24.34
CA LYS A 311 7.91 -13.63 -24.92
C LYS A 311 7.53 -13.28 -26.35
N PHE A 312 7.43 -11.97 -26.61
CA PHE A 312 7.43 -11.46 -27.98
C PHE A 312 8.85 -11.53 -28.53
N ASP A 313 8.97 -12.13 -29.71
CA ASP A 313 10.23 -12.20 -30.43
C ASP A 313 10.71 -10.79 -30.79
N LYS A 314 11.78 -10.33 -30.15
CA LYS A 314 12.45 -9.04 -30.43
C LYS A 314 13.37 -9.09 -31.65
N SER A 315 13.22 -10.08 -32.55
CA SER A 315 13.90 -10.12 -33.84
C SER A 315 12.97 -9.69 -34.99
N GLY A 316 12.62 -8.40 -35.02
CA GLY A 316 12.29 -7.73 -36.29
C GLY A 316 10.88 -7.15 -36.49
N ALA A 317 10.04 -7.00 -35.47
CA ALA A 317 8.78 -6.27 -35.58
C ALA A 317 8.70 -5.16 -34.52
N TYR A 318 8.54 -3.92 -35.00
CA TYR A 318 8.26 -2.72 -34.21
C TYR A 318 6.81 -2.76 -33.71
N ILE A 319 6.53 -2.14 -32.56
CA ILE A 319 5.17 -2.04 -32.01
C ILE A 319 4.48 -0.81 -32.63
N VAL A 320 3.30 -1.02 -33.21
CA VAL A 320 2.46 0.04 -33.78
C VAL A 320 1.35 0.38 -32.79
N ASN A 321 1.32 1.63 -32.32
CA ASN A 321 0.28 2.17 -31.45
C ASN A 321 -0.64 3.08 -32.27
N ASN A 322 -1.95 2.82 -32.27
CA ASN A 322 -2.90 3.71 -32.93
C ASN A 322 -2.97 5.04 -32.17
N VAL A 323 -2.86 6.16 -32.88
CA VAL A 323 -2.94 7.52 -32.33
C VAL A 323 -3.78 8.40 -33.25
N SER A 324 -4.35 9.48 -32.72
CA SER A 324 -4.98 10.53 -33.51
C SER A 324 -4.16 11.79 -33.38
N GLY A 325 -3.62 12.27 -34.49
CA GLY A 325 -2.88 13.52 -34.54
C GLY A 325 -2.88 14.12 -35.94
N ALA A 326 -2.43 15.35 -36.07
CA ALA A 326 -2.17 16.00 -37.34
C ALA A 326 -1.02 16.98 -37.16
N GLY A 327 0.04 16.84 -37.95
CA GLY A 327 1.20 17.73 -37.85
C GLY A 327 1.63 18.26 -39.21
N THR A 328 2.40 19.33 -39.17
CA THR A 328 2.91 20.01 -40.36
C THR A 328 4.37 19.64 -40.59
N ILE A 329 4.74 19.34 -41.83
CA ILE A 329 6.12 18.98 -42.19
C ILE A 329 7.00 20.23 -42.18
N THR A 330 8.04 20.22 -41.36
CA THR A 330 9.01 21.33 -41.24
C THR A 330 10.43 20.87 -41.49
N ILE A 331 11.20 21.66 -42.23
CA ILE A 331 12.64 21.45 -42.44
C ILE A 331 13.39 22.49 -41.62
N GLY A 332 14.26 22.02 -40.73
CA GLY A 332 15.09 22.90 -39.90
C GLY A 332 16.19 23.60 -40.69
N ASP A 333 17.04 24.34 -39.97
CA ASP A 333 18.15 25.08 -40.56
C ASP A 333 19.24 24.17 -41.16
N ASN A 334 19.34 22.93 -40.69
CA ASN A 334 20.26 21.94 -41.21
C ASN A 334 19.66 21.20 -42.43
N THR A 335 19.98 21.71 -43.63
CA THR A 335 19.54 21.13 -44.91
C THR A 335 20.29 19.85 -45.32
N ASP A 336 21.23 19.37 -44.51
CA ASP A 336 22.00 18.13 -44.74
C ASP A 336 21.52 16.95 -43.87
N SER A 337 20.37 17.10 -43.20
CA SER A 337 19.83 16.07 -42.30
C SER A 337 19.47 14.77 -43.03
N ASN A 338 19.73 13.61 -42.39
CA ASN A 338 19.51 12.28 -42.98
C ASN A 338 18.07 12.02 -43.42
N GLY A 339 17.95 11.48 -44.63
CA GLY A 339 16.68 11.14 -45.25
C GLY A 339 15.94 12.37 -45.78
N LEU A 340 16.65 13.40 -46.25
CA LEU A 340 16.05 14.63 -46.79
C LEU A 340 16.45 14.84 -48.25
N ILE A 341 15.52 15.34 -49.07
CA ILE A 341 15.82 15.87 -50.41
C ILE A 341 15.43 17.34 -50.45
N VAL A 342 16.37 18.21 -50.80
CA VAL A 342 16.14 19.65 -50.91
C VAL A 342 16.43 20.13 -52.32
N PRO A 343 15.66 21.08 -52.88
CA PRO A 343 16.10 21.79 -54.07
C PRO A 343 17.41 22.49 -53.79
N PHE A 344 18.35 22.37 -54.72
CA PHE A 344 19.67 22.96 -54.58
C PHE A 344 20.09 23.52 -55.92
N GLN A 345 20.14 24.84 -56.03
CA GLN A 345 20.64 25.50 -57.22
C GLN A 345 22.15 25.70 -57.10
N GLY A 346 22.90 24.96 -57.92
CA GLY A 346 24.35 25.04 -57.96
C GLY A 346 24.93 24.45 -59.24
N MET A 347 26.22 24.67 -59.47
CA MET A 347 26.99 24.00 -60.51
C MET A 347 28.17 23.31 -59.83
N GLY A 348 28.27 22.00 -59.98
CA GLY A 348 29.38 21.22 -59.45
C GLY A 348 30.22 20.61 -60.56
N SER A 349 31.42 20.17 -60.20
CA SER A 349 32.32 19.46 -61.11
C SER A 349 32.80 18.17 -60.48
N VAL A 350 32.99 17.16 -61.33
CA VAL A 350 33.61 15.89 -60.93
C VAL A 350 35.07 16.16 -60.53
N THR A 351 35.46 15.77 -59.31
CA THR A 351 36.80 15.99 -58.77
C THR A 351 37.76 14.84 -59.08
N SER A 352 39.06 15.16 -59.20
CA SER A 352 40.07 14.21 -59.68
C SER A 352 40.32 13.06 -58.71
N TYR A 353 40.13 11.83 -59.21
CA TYR A 353 40.66 10.60 -58.62
C TYR A 353 41.88 10.13 -59.44
N ALA A 354 42.93 9.65 -58.78
CA ALA A 354 44.24 9.36 -59.39
C ALA A 354 44.31 8.07 -60.26
N GLY A 355 43.26 7.70 -61.00
CA GLY A 355 43.23 6.50 -61.86
C GLY A 355 42.34 6.63 -63.11
N PRO A 356 42.47 5.75 -64.13
CA PRO A 356 41.86 5.92 -65.45
C PRO A 356 40.40 5.44 -65.54
N LYS A 357 39.55 5.63 -64.53
CA LYS A 357 38.17 5.10 -64.53
C LYS A 357 37.12 6.18 -64.26
N SER A 358 36.13 6.21 -65.13
CA SER A 358 34.94 7.06 -65.13
C SER A 358 34.02 6.78 -63.94
N ILE A 359 33.26 7.77 -63.46
CA ILE A 359 32.46 7.69 -62.22
C ILE A 359 31.01 7.35 -62.54
N ALA A 360 30.43 6.37 -61.84
CA ALA A 360 29.08 5.88 -62.13
C ALA A 360 27.99 6.86 -61.69
N ILE A 361 26.98 7.04 -62.54
CA ILE A 361 25.72 7.73 -62.21
C ILE A 361 24.70 6.72 -61.67
N TRP A 362 24.01 7.09 -60.60
CA TRP A 362 23.04 6.24 -59.90
C TRP A 362 21.60 6.67 -60.13
N THR A 363 20.67 5.70 -60.13
CA THR A 363 19.23 5.95 -60.34
C THR A 363 18.56 6.68 -59.17
N SER A 364 19.12 6.53 -57.97
CA SER A 364 18.57 6.96 -56.68
C SER A 364 19.74 7.17 -55.69
N PRO A 365 19.61 8.05 -54.69
CA PRO A 365 20.57 8.17 -53.59
C PRO A 365 20.32 7.16 -52.45
N TRP A 366 19.21 6.42 -52.45
CA TRP A 366 18.81 5.51 -51.36
C TRP A 366 19.44 4.11 -51.49
N ALA A 367 19.11 3.22 -50.56
CA ALA A 367 19.66 1.86 -50.49
C ALA A 367 19.35 0.99 -51.73
N ASP A 368 18.30 1.30 -52.47
CA ASP A 368 17.88 0.62 -53.70
C ASP A 368 18.60 1.08 -54.97
N LYS A 369 19.57 1.99 -54.84
CA LYS A 369 20.29 2.59 -55.98
C LYS A 369 20.86 1.55 -56.93
N LYS A 370 20.65 1.76 -58.22
CA LYS A 370 21.21 0.95 -59.31
C LYS A 370 22.11 1.82 -60.16
N ALA A 371 23.21 1.25 -60.65
CA ALA A 371 24.04 1.92 -61.63
C ALA A 371 23.23 2.10 -62.93
N THR A 372 23.16 3.32 -63.45
CA THR A 372 22.47 3.64 -64.71
C THR A 372 23.19 3.05 -65.94
N GLY A 373 24.45 2.62 -65.76
CA GLY A 373 25.36 2.26 -66.85
C GLY A 373 26.02 3.47 -67.52
N GLN A 374 25.68 4.70 -67.12
CA GLN A 374 26.32 5.93 -67.58
C GLN A 374 27.45 6.31 -66.63
N TYR A 375 28.53 6.84 -67.20
CA TYR A 375 29.71 7.27 -66.44
C TYR A 375 30.17 8.66 -66.87
N VAL A 376 30.66 9.44 -65.91
CA VAL A 376 31.16 10.81 -66.13
C VAL A 376 32.67 10.89 -65.97
N GLY A 377 33.27 11.76 -66.77
CA GLY A 377 34.71 12.03 -66.78
C GLY A 377 35.12 13.06 -65.72
N ASN A 378 36.39 13.01 -65.32
CA ASN A 378 36.96 14.01 -64.42
C ASN A 378 36.89 15.42 -65.03
N GLY A 379 36.49 16.41 -64.24
CA GLY A 379 36.37 17.82 -64.66
C GLY A 379 35.06 18.18 -65.39
N GLU A 380 34.18 17.21 -65.69
CA GLU A 380 32.86 17.50 -66.25
C GLU A 380 31.98 18.27 -65.27
N ARG A 381 31.22 19.24 -65.79
CA ARG A 381 30.40 20.17 -65.02
C ARG A 381 28.91 19.90 -65.22
N PHE A 382 28.17 19.85 -64.13
CA PHE A 382 26.74 19.60 -64.15
C PHE A 382 25.98 20.64 -63.34
N LYS A 383 24.80 21.02 -63.83
CA LYS A 383 23.84 21.79 -63.06
C LYS A 383 23.20 20.86 -62.03
N ILE A 384 23.17 21.31 -60.79
CA ILE A 384 22.54 20.63 -59.67
C ILE A 384 21.10 21.14 -59.56
N TRP A 385 20.16 20.23 -59.40
CA TRP A 385 18.75 20.54 -59.21
C TRP A 385 18.27 20.23 -57.79
N TYR A 386 18.78 19.15 -57.21
CA TYR A 386 18.46 18.68 -55.86
C TYR A 386 19.71 18.17 -55.16
N LYS A 387 19.70 18.25 -53.84
CA LYS A 387 20.66 17.63 -52.92
C LYS A 387 19.90 16.66 -52.04
N ALA A 388 20.45 15.48 -51.78
CA ALA A 388 19.86 14.51 -50.87
C ALA A 388 20.90 13.96 -49.89
N THR A 389 20.51 13.75 -48.64
CA THR A 389 21.34 13.05 -47.66
C THR A 389 20.75 11.67 -47.36
N ASP A 390 21.54 10.62 -47.55
CA ASP A 390 21.09 9.25 -47.29
C ASP A 390 21.04 8.91 -45.79
N ASN A 391 20.68 7.66 -45.46
CA ASN A 391 20.52 7.19 -44.08
C ASN A 391 21.85 6.96 -43.34
N VAL A 392 23.01 7.16 -43.99
CA VAL A 392 24.36 7.03 -43.41
C VAL A 392 25.09 8.39 -43.43
N ASN A 393 24.35 9.51 -43.58
CA ASN A 393 24.87 10.88 -43.72
C ASN A 393 25.72 11.13 -45.00
N HIS A 394 25.60 10.33 -46.05
CA HIS A 394 26.26 10.67 -47.32
C HIS A 394 25.40 11.59 -48.17
N VAL A 395 26.03 12.62 -48.73
CA VAL A 395 25.38 13.62 -49.57
C VAL A 395 25.47 13.22 -51.05
N TRP A 396 24.37 13.41 -51.76
CA TRP A 396 24.17 13.11 -53.16
C TRP A 396 23.64 14.32 -53.91
N TYR A 397 24.10 14.52 -55.15
CA TYR A 397 23.67 15.62 -56.01
C TYR A 397 22.92 15.10 -57.23
N ASN A 398 21.74 15.68 -57.48
CA ASN A 398 20.96 15.37 -58.68
C ASN A 398 21.44 16.22 -59.85
N ILE A 399 21.93 15.54 -60.88
CA ILE A 399 22.51 16.14 -62.09
C ILE A 399 21.65 15.93 -63.35
N GLY A 400 20.49 15.27 -63.20
CA GLY A 400 19.56 14.96 -64.28
C GLY A 400 18.39 14.09 -63.82
N THR A 401 17.53 13.67 -64.76
CA THR A 401 16.38 12.80 -64.44
C THR A 401 16.89 11.43 -63.98
N ASN A 402 16.54 11.02 -62.75
CA ASN A 402 17.03 9.79 -62.11
C ASN A 402 18.55 9.62 -62.20
N SER A 403 19.28 10.73 -62.11
CA SER A 403 20.74 10.76 -62.25
C SER A 403 21.35 11.44 -61.05
N TRP A 404 21.90 10.63 -60.15
CA TRP A 404 22.50 11.06 -58.89
C TRP A 404 23.98 10.70 -58.86
N ILE A 405 24.78 11.62 -58.33
CA ILE A 405 26.22 11.44 -58.13
C ILE A 405 26.57 11.69 -56.67
N ASP A 406 27.46 10.86 -56.14
CA ASP A 406 27.93 10.91 -54.76
C ASP A 406 28.87 12.12 -54.55
N SER A 407 28.69 12.84 -53.44
CA SER A 407 29.51 14.01 -53.07
C SER A 407 31.00 13.71 -52.92
N THR A 408 31.38 12.47 -52.61
CA THR A 408 32.78 12.01 -52.54
C THR A 408 33.53 12.25 -53.86
N TYR A 409 32.79 12.27 -54.97
CA TYR A 409 33.32 12.36 -56.33
C TYR A 409 32.90 13.64 -57.07
N PHE A 410 32.14 14.51 -56.40
CA PHE A 410 31.51 15.66 -57.02
C PHE A 410 31.59 16.84 -56.07
N SER A 411 32.45 17.81 -56.39
CA SER A 411 32.64 19.00 -55.57
C SER A 411 31.80 20.17 -56.06
N VAL A 412 31.26 20.90 -55.08
CA VAL A 412 30.60 22.19 -55.26
C VAL A 412 31.55 23.35 -54.90
N GLU A 413 32.78 23.06 -54.42
CA GLU A 413 33.83 24.06 -54.15
C GLU A 413 34.57 24.47 -55.44
N LYS A 414 34.79 25.75 -55.78
CA LYS A 414 35.23 26.96 -55.04
C LYS A 414 36.77 27.06 -54.83
N ASN A 415 37.59 26.86 -55.88
CA ASN A 415 39.07 27.03 -55.81
C ASN A 415 39.59 28.44 -56.15
N THR A 416 39.78 29.29 -55.14
CA THR A 416 40.89 30.27 -54.94
C THR A 416 40.85 30.73 -53.46
N ASN A 417 41.95 31.31 -52.93
CA ASN A 417 42.12 31.70 -51.50
C ASN A 417 41.02 32.59 -50.86
N PHE A 418 40.01 33.00 -51.63
CA PHE A 418 38.73 33.53 -51.18
C PHE A 418 37.72 33.26 -52.30
N VAL A 419 36.45 33.07 -51.94
CA VAL A 419 35.43 32.71 -52.93
C VAL A 419 34.32 33.74 -52.94
N VAL A 420 34.14 34.37 -54.09
CA VAL A 420 33.08 35.33 -54.33
C VAL A 420 31.79 34.59 -54.68
N VAL A 421 30.85 34.57 -53.75
CA VAL A 421 29.49 34.09 -53.97
C VAL A 421 28.66 35.24 -54.55
N PRO A 422 27.95 35.07 -55.68
CA PRO A 422 26.99 36.06 -56.14
C PRO A 422 25.96 36.35 -55.05
N ALA A 423 25.80 37.62 -54.69
CA ALA A 423 24.84 38.10 -53.70
C ALA A 423 24.14 39.32 -54.28
N ARG A 424 22.90 39.58 -53.86
CA ARG A 424 22.14 40.77 -54.25
C ARG A 424 21.63 41.49 -53.01
N GLY A 425 22.02 42.74 -52.84
CA GLY A 425 21.57 43.58 -51.73
C GLY A 425 21.85 45.06 -51.99
N ILE A 426 21.45 45.90 -51.06
CA ILE A 426 21.76 47.34 -51.04
C ILE A 426 22.31 47.64 -49.65
N VAL A 427 23.54 48.11 -49.57
CA VAL A 427 24.22 48.45 -48.31
C VAL A 427 24.27 49.96 -48.13
N LEU A 428 24.06 50.44 -46.90
CA LEU A 428 24.41 51.80 -46.49
C LEU A 428 25.77 51.78 -45.80
N VAL A 429 26.67 52.70 -46.16
CA VAL A 429 28.00 52.78 -45.53
C VAL A 429 27.89 53.47 -44.18
N LYS A 430 28.19 52.74 -43.09
CA LYS A 430 28.35 53.27 -41.74
C LYS A 430 29.84 53.32 -41.40
N THR A 431 30.36 54.49 -41.09
CA THR A 431 31.74 54.61 -40.57
C THR A 431 31.80 55.82 -39.66
N ASP A 432 32.68 55.77 -38.68
CA ASP A 432 32.96 56.88 -37.77
C ASP A 432 34.22 57.66 -38.20
N ASP A 433 34.90 57.18 -39.25
CA ASP A 433 36.05 57.87 -39.84
C ASP A 433 35.59 59.04 -40.71
N ALA A 434 36.09 60.24 -40.38
CA ALA A 434 35.82 61.47 -41.14
C ALA A 434 36.27 61.39 -42.63
N GLY A 435 37.16 60.44 -42.96
CA GLY A 435 37.65 60.18 -44.32
C GLY A 435 36.77 59.26 -45.19
N GLY A 436 35.71 58.67 -44.62
CA GLY A 436 34.88 57.66 -45.30
C GLY A 436 35.42 56.24 -45.15
N ALA A 437 34.64 55.23 -45.57
CA ALA A 437 34.97 53.82 -45.40
C ALA A 437 35.92 53.33 -46.51
N PRO A 438 36.97 52.55 -46.19
CA PRO A 438 37.91 52.04 -47.18
C PRO A 438 37.28 51.00 -48.11
N VAL A 439 37.56 51.12 -49.41
CA VAL A 439 37.18 50.17 -50.46
C VAL A 439 38.44 49.46 -50.96
N TYR A 440 38.46 48.14 -50.91
CA TYR A 440 39.62 47.31 -51.21
C TYR A 440 39.50 46.65 -52.59
N THR A 441 40.65 46.38 -53.20
CA THR A 441 40.73 45.74 -54.53
C THR A 441 40.41 44.24 -54.51
N ALA A 442 40.57 43.58 -53.36
CA ALA A 442 40.29 42.16 -53.13
C ALA A 442 39.96 41.90 -51.64
N PRO A 443 39.17 40.87 -51.31
CA PRO A 443 38.83 40.51 -49.94
C PRO A 443 39.96 39.73 -49.23
N GLY A 444 39.87 39.60 -47.89
CA GLY A 444 40.78 38.76 -47.09
C GLY A 444 42.21 39.28 -46.92
N GLY A 445 42.41 40.60 -46.94
CA GLY A 445 43.71 41.23 -46.73
C GLY A 445 44.69 41.14 -47.91
N ALA A 446 44.34 40.45 -48.99
CA ALA A 446 45.15 40.35 -50.20
C ALA A 446 45.08 41.59 -51.13
N GLY A 447 44.15 42.52 -50.87
CA GLY A 447 43.94 43.76 -51.61
C GLY A 447 44.48 45.00 -50.88
N TYR A 448 44.68 46.09 -51.62
CA TYR A 448 45.00 47.41 -51.08
C TYR A 448 43.77 48.32 -51.12
N VAL A 449 43.76 49.38 -50.29
CA VAL A 449 42.69 50.39 -50.30
C VAL A 449 42.77 51.19 -51.60
N GLN A 450 41.75 51.03 -52.46
CA GLN A 450 41.64 51.70 -53.74
C GLN A 450 41.11 53.13 -53.60
N ARG A 451 40.11 53.33 -52.72
CA ARG A 451 39.47 54.62 -52.44
C ARG A 451 38.65 54.55 -51.16
N HIS A 452 38.09 55.69 -50.73
CA HIS A 452 37.12 55.74 -49.64
C HIS A 452 35.73 56.13 -50.15
N VAL A 453 34.68 55.65 -49.49
CA VAL A 453 33.27 56.00 -49.76
C VAL A 453 32.66 56.72 -48.56
N ALA A 454 31.94 57.81 -48.81
CA ALA A 454 31.42 58.66 -47.74
C ALA A 454 30.34 57.95 -46.88
N LYS A 455 30.31 58.29 -45.59
CA LYS A 455 29.26 57.86 -44.64
C LYS A 455 27.88 58.22 -45.19
N GLY A 456 26.93 57.29 -45.09
CA GLY A 456 25.54 57.49 -45.53
C GLY A 456 25.29 57.29 -47.03
N THR A 457 26.30 56.91 -47.82
CA THR A 457 26.11 56.52 -49.23
C THR A 457 25.59 55.09 -49.34
N ARG A 458 24.75 54.81 -50.35
CA ARG A 458 24.19 53.48 -50.60
C ARG A 458 24.81 52.83 -51.84
N TRP A 459 25.10 51.55 -51.77
CA TRP A 459 25.75 50.79 -52.86
C TRP A 459 25.04 49.45 -53.10
N GLN A 460 24.97 49.04 -54.36
CA GLN A 460 24.48 47.70 -54.70
C GLN A 460 25.54 46.66 -54.40
N VAL A 461 25.18 45.65 -53.62
CA VAL A 461 26.03 44.48 -53.37
C VAL A 461 25.77 43.46 -54.46
N THR A 462 26.84 43.02 -55.12
CA THR A 462 26.83 42.09 -56.27
C THR A 462 27.55 40.78 -55.99
N GLY A 463 28.11 40.63 -54.79
CA GLY A 463 28.85 39.45 -54.35
C GLY A 463 29.23 39.55 -52.88
N ALA A 464 29.42 38.41 -52.23
CA ALA A 464 29.93 38.28 -50.88
C ALA A 464 31.09 37.29 -50.86
N ALA A 465 32.08 37.49 -49.99
CA ALA A 465 33.20 36.57 -49.81
C ALA A 465 33.64 36.58 -48.34
N THR A 466 34.04 35.44 -47.80
CA THR A 466 34.73 35.37 -46.51
C THR A 466 36.23 35.39 -46.79
N GLY A 467 36.93 36.36 -46.22
CA GLY A 467 38.38 36.48 -46.37
C GLY A 467 39.14 35.51 -45.47
N GLY A 468 40.44 35.30 -45.73
CA GLY A 468 41.32 34.53 -44.84
C GLY A 468 41.54 35.18 -43.46
N ASP A 469 41.08 36.42 -43.30
CA ASP A 469 41.01 37.19 -42.05
C ASP A 469 39.74 36.87 -41.21
N GLY A 470 38.86 36.00 -41.71
CA GLY A 470 37.63 35.61 -41.04
C GLY A 470 36.49 36.64 -41.14
N LYS A 471 36.72 37.80 -41.79
CA LYS A 471 35.70 38.83 -41.98
C LYS A 471 34.84 38.57 -43.23
N THR A 472 33.61 39.06 -43.22
CA THR A 472 32.73 39.03 -44.41
C THR A 472 32.94 40.29 -45.24
N TRP A 473 33.14 40.10 -46.54
CA TRP A 473 33.41 41.15 -47.52
C TRP A 473 32.29 41.22 -48.55
N TYR A 474 31.84 42.44 -48.87
CA TYR A 474 30.77 42.69 -49.83
C TYR A 474 31.27 43.45 -51.06
N ARG A 475 30.99 42.93 -52.25
CA ARG A 475 31.39 43.52 -53.54
C ARG A 475 30.40 44.58 -53.98
N ILE A 476 30.84 45.83 -54.00
CA ILE A 476 30.02 46.97 -54.42
C ILE A 476 30.28 47.39 -55.88
N ALA A 477 31.40 46.99 -56.47
CA ALA A 477 31.69 47.10 -57.90
C ALA A 477 32.81 46.12 -58.31
N THR A 478 33.14 46.04 -59.59
CA THR A 478 34.25 45.19 -60.08
C THR A 478 35.55 45.54 -59.35
N ASN A 479 36.17 44.55 -58.69
CA ASN A 479 37.36 44.70 -57.84
C ASN A 479 37.20 45.78 -56.75
N GLN A 480 35.99 45.96 -56.20
CA GLN A 480 35.74 46.91 -55.11
C GLN A 480 34.93 46.25 -54.00
N TRP A 481 35.56 46.16 -52.83
CA TRP A 481 35.07 45.42 -51.69
C TRP A 481 35.06 46.29 -50.44
N ILE A 482 34.01 46.15 -49.63
CA ILE A 482 33.94 46.74 -48.30
C ILE A 482 33.71 45.63 -47.28
N THR A 483 34.18 45.85 -46.05
CA THR A 483 34.04 44.91 -44.93
C THR A 483 32.71 45.11 -44.21
N ASP A 484 32.21 44.06 -43.55
CA ASP A 484 30.96 44.07 -42.79
C ASP A 484 30.88 45.14 -41.69
N ASP A 485 31.99 45.47 -41.04
CA ASP A 485 32.11 46.52 -40.02
C ASP A 485 31.63 47.90 -40.50
N VAL A 486 31.83 48.22 -41.78
CA VAL A 486 31.39 49.47 -42.39
C VAL A 486 30.02 49.38 -43.09
N CYS A 487 29.30 48.27 -42.94
CA CYS A 487 28.03 48.02 -43.61
C CYS A 487 26.82 48.14 -42.65
N ASP A 488 25.80 48.88 -43.08
CA ASP A 488 24.46 48.88 -42.48
C ASP A 488 23.44 48.34 -43.48
N PHE A 489 22.74 47.28 -43.08
CA PHE A 489 21.66 46.66 -43.85
C PHE A 489 20.28 46.81 -43.23
N ASN A 490 20.19 47.48 -42.07
CA ASN A 490 18.93 47.65 -41.32
C ASN A 490 18.29 49.03 -41.52
N SER A 491 18.97 49.95 -42.19
CA SER A 491 18.47 51.28 -42.50
C SER A 491 17.37 51.29 -43.57
N ASN A 492 16.48 52.28 -43.55
CA ASN A 492 15.41 52.36 -44.55
C ASN A 492 15.98 52.45 -45.98
N GLY A 493 15.52 51.60 -46.89
CA GLY A 493 15.98 51.50 -48.28
C GLY A 493 17.27 50.68 -48.49
N THR A 494 17.77 49.96 -47.48
CA THR A 494 18.79 48.91 -47.64
C THR A 494 18.15 47.53 -47.80
N VAL A 495 18.90 46.58 -48.35
CA VAL A 495 18.48 45.18 -48.54
C VAL A 495 19.67 44.31 -48.15
N THR A 496 19.51 43.47 -47.12
CA THR A 496 20.54 42.52 -46.70
C THR A 496 20.92 41.59 -47.86
N PRO A 497 22.22 41.36 -48.16
CA PRO A 497 22.61 40.59 -49.32
C PRO A 497 22.27 39.12 -49.11
N THR A 498 21.40 38.56 -49.97
CA THR A 498 21.07 37.14 -49.95
C THR A 498 22.06 36.37 -50.84
N THR A 499 22.72 35.36 -50.30
CA THR A 499 23.60 34.47 -51.07
C THR A 499 22.82 33.34 -51.74
N VAL A 500 23.48 32.60 -52.64
CA VAL A 500 22.92 31.36 -53.21
C VAL A 500 22.66 30.33 -52.11
N ASP A 501 23.49 30.28 -51.07
CA ASP A 501 23.34 29.35 -49.95
C ASP A 501 22.13 29.72 -49.07
N ASP A 502 21.91 31.01 -48.81
CA ASP A 502 20.71 31.51 -48.10
C ASP A 502 19.44 31.22 -48.89
N LYS A 503 19.47 31.43 -50.21
CA LYS A 503 18.35 31.13 -51.10
C LYS A 503 18.09 29.63 -51.19
N ASN A 504 19.13 28.80 -51.20
CA ASN A 504 18.99 27.35 -51.15
C ASN A 504 18.41 26.89 -49.80
N LYS A 505 18.77 27.54 -48.69
CA LYS A 505 18.17 27.29 -47.36
C LYS A 505 16.69 27.68 -47.33
N GLU A 506 16.34 28.87 -47.80
CA GLU A 506 14.94 29.33 -47.91
C GLU A 506 14.12 28.41 -48.82
N THR A 507 14.69 28.01 -49.98
CA THR A 507 14.03 27.10 -50.91
C THR A 507 13.93 25.68 -50.33
N ALA A 508 14.90 25.22 -49.55
CA ALA A 508 14.86 23.94 -48.85
C ALA A 508 13.76 23.90 -47.79
N GLN A 509 13.57 25.00 -47.06
CA GLN A 509 12.50 25.14 -46.07
C GLN A 509 11.11 25.22 -46.70
N ALA A 510 11.00 25.78 -47.91
CA ALA A 510 9.73 25.90 -48.63
C ALA A 510 9.37 24.68 -49.51
N LEU A 511 10.35 23.99 -50.07
CA LEU A 511 10.17 22.98 -51.12
C LEU A 511 10.92 21.67 -50.83
N GLY A 512 11.45 21.49 -49.62
CA GLY A 512 12.07 20.25 -49.18
C GLY A 512 11.08 19.08 -49.24
N LYS A 513 11.62 17.87 -49.48
CA LYS A 513 10.86 16.63 -49.62
C LYS A 513 11.38 15.59 -48.65
N VAL A 514 10.46 15.00 -47.89
CA VAL A 514 10.72 13.95 -46.89
C VAL A 514 10.20 12.61 -47.44
N PRO A 515 11.04 11.56 -47.52
CA PRO A 515 10.65 10.25 -48.03
C PRO A 515 9.74 9.48 -47.07
N ILE A 516 8.80 8.75 -47.64
CA ILE A 516 7.92 7.80 -46.93
C ILE A 516 8.55 6.40 -47.00
N TYR A 517 8.50 5.66 -45.88
CA TYR A 517 9.03 4.31 -45.77
C TYR A 517 7.90 3.28 -45.60
N PRO A 518 8.04 2.07 -46.17
CA PRO A 518 7.04 1.01 -46.03
C PRO A 518 7.03 0.39 -44.62
N LYS A 519 8.03 0.70 -43.79
CA LYS A 519 8.21 0.26 -42.40
C LYS A 519 8.90 1.39 -41.62
N PRO A 520 8.68 1.53 -40.30
CA PRO A 520 9.35 2.51 -39.43
C PRO A 520 10.80 2.09 -39.16
N THR A 521 11.61 2.09 -40.22
CA THR A 521 13.04 1.81 -40.18
C THR A 521 13.71 2.37 -41.43
N TYR A 522 14.93 2.86 -41.26
CA TYR A 522 15.79 3.27 -42.36
C TYR A 522 16.41 2.10 -43.15
N ASN A 523 16.27 0.86 -42.66
CA ASN A 523 16.89 -0.33 -43.27
C ASN A 523 16.13 -0.88 -44.48
N VAL A 524 15.10 -0.17 -44.95
CA VAL A 524 14.33 -0.50 -46.15
C VAL A 524 14.34 0.68 -47.12
N ALA A 525 14.20 0.40 -48.41
CA ALA A 525 14.08 1.45 -49.41
C ALA A 525 12.77 2.24 -49.21
N PRO A 526 12.78 3.57 -49.40
CA PRO A 526 11.55 4.37 -49.35
C PRO A 526 10.59 3.99 -50.47
N THR A 527 9.31 4.31 -50.31
CA THR A 527 8.23 3.94 -51.27
C THR A 527 8.31 4.69 -52.60
N GLY A 528 9.17 5.70 -52.70
CA GLY A 528 9.24 6.63 -53.83
C GLY A 528 8.21 7.76 -53.75
N GLN A 529 7.39 7.80 -52.68
CA GLN A 529 6.53 8.93 -52.35
C GLN A 529 7.20 9.84 -51.32
N TYR A 530 6.82 11.13 -51.35
CA TYR A 530 7.43 12.16 -50.51
C TYR A 530 6.40 13.14 -49.98
N LEU A 531 6.60 13.55 -48.73
CA LEU A 531 5.89 14.68 -48.11
C LEU A 531 6.63 15.98 -48.39
N GLN A 532 5.91 17.03 -48.77
CA GLN A 532 6.49 18.33 -49.06
C GLN A 532 6.49 19.21 -47.81
N ALA A 533 7.56 19.99 -47.61
CA ALA A 533 7.65 20.99 -46.54
C ALA A 533 6.44 21.96 -46.58
N GLY A 534 5.91 22.26 -45.40
CA GLY A 534 4.71 23.10 -45.21
C GLY A 534 3.37 22.40 -45.45
N THR A 535 3.36 21.11 -45.82
CA THR A 535 2.10 20.34 -45.93
C THR A 535 1.71 19.70 -44.60
N ARG A 536 0.41 19.66 -44.31
CA ARG A 536 -0.17 19.09 -43.09
C ARG A 536 -0.70 17.67 -43.37
N TRP A 537 -0.38 16.74 -42.49
CA TRP A 537 -0.72 15.33 -42.63
C TRP A 537 -1.36 14.77 -41.36
N LYS A 538 -2.37 13.93 -41.55
CA LYS A 538 -2.99 13.17 -40.47
C LYS A 538 -2.07 12.03 -40.05
N ILE A 539 -1.99 11.79 -38.75
CA ILE A 539 -1.22 10.72 -38.14
C ILE A 539 -2.21 9.73 -37.54
N THR A 540 -2.12 8.46 -37.94
CA THR A 540 -3.05 7.39 -37.54
C THR A 540 -2.44 6.38 -36.59
N ALA A 541 -1.10 6.30 -36.58
CA ALA A 541 -0.36 5.43 -35.67
C ALA A 541 1.06 5.96 -35.43
N GLN A 542 1.69 5.47 -34.37
CA GLN A 542 3.09 5.71 -34.07
C GLN A 542 3.82 4.41 -33.72
N ALA A 543 5.12 4.35 -34.01
CA ALA A 543 5.97 3.22 -33.67
C ALA A 543 7.38 3.67 -33.28
N ASP A 544 7.91 3.10 -32.21
CA ASP A 544 9.30 3.32 -31.80
C ASP A 544 10.17 2.15 -32.26
N ASN A 545 11.26 2.47 -32.95
CA ASN A 545 12.23 1.48 -33.41
C ASN A 545 13.66 2.01 -33.25
N ASN A 546 14.48 1.30 -32.46
CA ASN A 546 15.86 1.67 -32.14
C ASN A 546 16.04 3.13 -31.67
N GLY A 547 15.12 3.61 -30.81
CA GLY A 547 15.17 4.95 -30.25
C GLY A 547 14.76 6.08 -31.22
N THR A 548 14.23 5.73 -32.39
CA THR A 548 13.61 6.68 -33.32
C THR A 548 12.10 6.45 -33.35
N THR A 549 11.32 7.51 -33.12
CA THR A 549 9.87 7.49 -33.24
C THR A 549 9.45 7.74 -34.68
N TRP A 550 8.49 6.96 -35.17
CA TRP A 550 7.93 7.06 -36.51
C TRP A 550 6.42 7.27 -36.42
N TYR A 551 5.89 8.08 -37.34
CA TYR A 551 4.45 8.33 -37.50
C TYR A 551 3.95 7.71 -38.79
N GLU A 552 2.78 7.05 -38.71
CA GLU A 552 2.06 6.50 -39.85
C GLU A 552 1.11 7.57 -40.41
N VAL A 553 1.30 7.92 -41.68
CA VAL A 553 0.50 8.95 -42.39
C VAL A 553 -0.56 8.33 -43.32
N ALA A 554 -0.38 7.07 -43.66
CA ALA A 554 -1.36 6.20 -44.33
C ALA A 554 -0.94 4.74 -44.09
N ILE A 555 -1.82 3.78 -44.42
CA ILE A 555 -1.59 2.35 -44.14
C ILE A 555 -0.23 1.89 -44.69
N ASN A 556 0.67 1.46 -43.78
CA ASN A 556 2.05 1.06 -44.08
C ASN A 556 2.95 2.18 -44.66
N GLU A 557 2.64 3.44 -44.42
CA GLU A 557 3.40 4.61 -44.86
C GLU A 557 3.94 5.38 -43.66
N TRP A 558 5.23 5.21 -43.40
CA TRP A 558 5.91 5.67 -42.18
C TRP A 558 6.90 6.80 -42.46
N VAL A 559 6.89 7.81 -41.60
CA VAL A 559 7.80 8.97 -41.63
C VAL A 559 8.38 9.21 -40.25
N ASP A 560 9.68 9.52 -40.17
CA ASP A 560 10.36 9.85 -38.91
C ASP A 560 9.73 11.09 -38.25
N SER A 561 9.46 11.02 -36.95
CA SER A 561 8.78 12.07 -36.19
C SER A 561 9.51 13.41 -36.21
N LYS A 562 10.83 13.43 -36.40
CA LYS A 562 11.66 14.65 -36.40
C LYS A 562 11.27 15.68 -37.46
N TRP A 563 10.52 15.25 -38.48
CA TRP A 563 10.06 16.12 -39.57
C TRP A 563 8.72 16.79 -39.29
N PHE A 564 8.02 16.39 -38.23
CA PHE A 564 6.73 16.97 -37.84
C PHE A 564 6.91 18.09 -36.82
N SER A 565 6.16 19.17 -37.02
CA SER A 565 5.92 20.21 -36.04
C SER A 565 4.43 20.23 -35.68
N PHE A 566 4.15 20.59 -34.42
CA PHE A 566 2.80 20.71 -33.87
C PHE A 566 2.56 22.12 -33.31
N SER A 567 3.16 23.12 -33.96
CA SER A 567 3.20 24.50 -33.47
C SER A 567 2.18 25.42 -34.13
N THR A 568 1.46 24.97 -35.16
CA THR A 568 0.39 25.75 -35.78
C THR A 568 -0.94 25.50 -35.08
N GLY A 569 -1.84 26.50 -35.05
CA GLY A 569 -3.11 26.40 -34.34
C GLY A 569 -4.10 25.34 -34.85
N GLU A 570 -3.81 24.72 -35.99
CA GLU A 570 -4.58 23.60 -36.55
C GLU A 570 -3.89 22.24 -36.33
N ASP A 571 -2.64 22.21 -35.86
CA ASP A 571 -1.96 20.95 -35.56
C ASP A 571 -2.50 20.32 -34.26
N VAL A 572 -2.54 19.00 -34.23
CA VAL A 572 -2.95 18.19 -33.08
C VAL A 572 -1.79 17.25 -32.78
N THR A 573 -1.16 17.41 -31.62
CA THR A 573 -0.10 16.49 -31.17
C THR A 573 -0.63 15.06 -31.14
N PRO A 574 0.12 14.04 -31.60
CA PRO A 574 -0.38 12.68 -31.67
C PRO A 574 -0.62 12.15 -30.25
N VAL A 575 -1.87 11.84 -29.97
CA VAL A 575 -2.30 11.28 -28.68
C VAL A 575 -3.01 9.95 -28.91
N GLY A 576 -2.97 9.05 -27.92
CA GLY A 576 -3.64 7.75 -28.00
C GLY A 576 -5.15 7.90 -28.23
N PRO A 577 -5.87 6.81 -28.57
CA PRO A 577 -7.30 6.85 -28.91
C PRO A 577 -8.21 7.40 -27.80
N ASN A 578 -7.67 7.60 -26.58
CA ASN A 578 -8.37 8.02 -25.38
C ASN A 578 -7.91 9.39 -24.83
N ALA A 579 -7.29 10.26 -25.64
CA ALA A 579 -6.75 11.54 -25.16
C ALA A 579 -7.37 12.76 -25.88
N GLY A 580 -8.63 12.63 -26.30
CA GLY A 580 -9.36 13.66 -27.04
C GLY A 580 -10.75 14.00 -26.52
N ASP A 581 -11.17 13.49 -25.36
CA ASP A 581 -12.46 13.83 -24.74
C ASP A 581 -12.23 14.36 -23.31
N GLU A 582 -11.80 15.62 -23.20
CA GLU A 582 -12.27 16.45 -22.07
C GLU A 582 -13.62 17.03 -22.49
N VAL A 583 -14.64 16.19 -22.41
CA VAL A 583 -15.97 16.62 -21.98
C VAL A 583 -16.12 15.97 -20.62
N ASP A 584 -16.38 16.76 -19.59
CA ASP A 584 -16.84 16.22 -18.30
C ASP A 584 -18.13 15.41 -18.57
N GLU A 585 -17.99 14.10 -18.82
CA GLU A 585 -19.09 13.17 -18.61
C GLU A 585 -19.09 12.84 -17.13
N GLU A 586 -20.06 13.42 -16.41
CA GLU A 586 -20.45 12.95 -15.08
C GLU A 586 -20.52 11.42 -15.11
N VAL A 587 -19.68 10.77 -14.29
CA VAL A 587 -19.78 9.34 -14.08
C VAL A 587 -21.19 9.07 -13.56
N ALA A 588 -22.01 8.37 -14.33
CA ALA A 588 -23.39 8.10 -13.94
C ALA A 588 -23.40 7.35 -12.61
N GLU A 589 -23.85 8.02 -11.54
CA GLU A 589 -24.05 7.43 -10.22
C GLU A 589 -25.07 6.29 -10.33
N VAL A 590 -24.70 5.11 -9.86
CA VAL A 590 -25.61 3.96 -9.80
C VAL A 590 -26.31 4.01 -8.45
N THR A 591 -27.64 4.19 -8.44
CA THR A 591 -28.46 4.12 -7.22
C THR A 591 -28.95 2.69 -6.97
N VAL A 592 -28.53 2.10 -5.87
CA VAL A 592 -29.06 0.85 -5.32
C VAL A 592 -30.28 1.15 -4.46
N THR A 593 -31.35 0.39 -4.65
CA THR A 593 -32.58 0.45 -3.84
C THR A 593 -33.05 -0.96 -3.50
N LEU A 594 -33.85 -1.11 -2.44
CA LEU A 594 -34.40 -2.41 -2.05
C LEU A 594 -35.57 -2.83 -2.95
N PRO A 595 -35.76 -4.13 -3.26
CA PRO A 595 -36.92 -4.63 -4.00
C PRO A 595 -38.26 -4.30 -3.32
N GLU A 596 -38.27 -4.27 -1.99
CA GLU A 596 -39.45 -3.90 -1.19
C GLU A 596 -39.62 -2.38 -1.00
N LEU A 597 -38.63 -1.58 -1.45
CA LEU A 597 -38.50 -0.10 -1.38
C LEU A 597 -38.56 0.52 0.01
N LEU A 598 -39.39 -0.01 0.91
CA LEU A 598 -39.63 0.49 2.25
C LEU A 598 -39.35 -0.59 3.27
N LEU A 599 -38.57 -0.25 4.29
CA LEU A 599 -38.46 -1.04 5.51
C LEU A 599 -39.34 -0.40 6.58
N LYS A 600 -40.29 -1.17 7.09
CA LYS A 600 -41.21 -0.73 8.15
C LYS A 600 -40.67 -1.11 9.51
N SER A 601 -40.86 -0.24 10.49
CA SER A 601 -40.65 -0.62 11.89
C SER A 601 -41.66 -1.69 12.29
N ASP A 602 -41.25 -2.63 13.14
CA ASP A 602 -42.14 -3.68 13.67
C ASP A 602 -43.32 -3.09 14.46
N LEU A 603 -43.14 -1.88 15.01
CA LEU A 603 -44.16 -1.11 15.74
C LEU A 603 -45.17 -0.41 14.84
N ALA A 604 -44.87 -0.26 13.53
CA ALA A 604 -45.72 0.40 12.55
C ALA A 604 -46.71 -0.55 11.84
N ALA A 605 -46.81 -1.81 12.29
CA ALA A 605 -47.53 -2.86 11.59
C ALA A 605 -49.03 -2.58 11.38
N ASN A 606 -49.64 -1.73 12.22
CA ASN A 606 -51.07 -1.40 12.21
C ASN A 606 -51.39 0.05 11.79
N ASP A 607 -50.40 0.84 11.36
CA ASP A 607 -50.61 2.23 10.97
C ASP A 607 -51.38 2.34 9.64
N GLU A 608 -52.46 3.12 9.61
CA GLU A 608 -53.22 3.39 8.38
C GLU A 608 -52.38 4.15 7.33
N ARG A 609 -51.41 4.95 7.78
CA ARG A 609 -50.46 5.67 6.92
C ARG A 609 -49.07 5.70 7.55
N LEU A 610 -48.07 5.22 6.80
CA LEU A 610 -46.66 5.23 7.19
C LEU A 610 -46.05 6.62 7.00
N ARG A 611 -45.19 7.04 7.93
CA ARG A 611 -44.34 8.23 7.81
C ARG A 611 -42.95 7.77 7.38
N VAL A 612 -42.64 7.96 6.10
CA VAL A 612 -41.44 7.41 5.47
C VAL A 612 -40.31 8.45 5.46
N LEU A 613 -39.13 8.06 5.96
CA LEU A 613 -37.89 8.83 5.85
C LEU A 613 -37.03 8.29 4.70
N PRO A 614 -36.69 9.07 3.65
CA PRO A 614 -35.65 8.69 2.71
C PRO A 614 -34.27 8.75 3.40
N VAL A 615 -33.50 7.67 3.31
CA VAL A 615 -32.19 7.56 3.97
C VAL A 615 -31.12 7.27 2.91
N ASP A 616 -30.13 8.16 2.82
CA ASP A 616 -28.96 8.00 1.98
C ASP A 616 -27.85 7.26 2.73
N LEU A 617 -27.47 6.09 2.23
CA LEU A 617 -26.45 5.21 2.79
C LEU A 617 -25.21 5.09 1.89
N SER A 618 -25.03 6.00 0.94
CA SER A 618 -23.93 6.03 -0.04
C SER A 618 -22.53 5.98 0.61
N GLN A 619 -22.39 6.61 1.78
CA GLN A 619 -21.14 6.67 2.54
C GLN A 619 -20.61 5.29 3.01
N TYR A 620 -21.43 4.23 2.95
CA TYR A 620 -21.06 2.88 3.38
C TYR A 620 -20.59 1.96 2.23
N ASN A 621 -20.37 2.53 1.04
CA ASN A 621 -19.91 1.86 -0.18
C ASN A 621 -20.73 0.59 -0.49
N ILE A 622 -22.03 0.79 -0.66
CA ILE A 622 -23.03 -0.27 -0.83
C ILE A 622 -23.29 -0.45 -2.33
N GLU A 623 -22.96 -1.62 -2.85
CA GLU A 623 -23.05 -1.91 -4.29
C GLU A 623 -24.19 -2.86 -4.65
N ASP A 624 -24.80 -3.53 -3.66
CA ASP A 624 -25.87 -4.50 -3.83
C ASP A 624 -27.03 -4.35 -2.81
N ALA A 625 -28.20 -4.88 -3.16
CA ALA A 625 -29.43 -4.69 -2.39
C ALA A 625 -29.48 -5.47 -1.07
N ASP A 626 -28.80 -6.61 -0.96
CA ASP A 626 -28.75 -7.37 0.29
C ASP A 626 -27.93 -6.61 1.34
N ARG A 627 -26.81 -6.03 0.89
CA ARG A 627 -25.97 -5.11 1.67
C ARG A 627 -26.71 -3.85 2.08
N LEU A 628 -27.48 -3.27 1.15
CA LEU A 628 -28.31 -2.11 1.46
C LEU A 628 -29.33 -2.44 2.56
N LYS A 629 -29.89 -3.64 2.56
CA LYS A 629 -30.88 -4.07 3.56
C LYS A 629 -30.24 -4.23 4.93
N GLU A 630 -29.06 -4.84 5.02
CA GLU A 630 -28.32 -5.01 6.27
C GLU A 630 -27.96 -3.66 6.90
N VAL A 631 -27.37 -2.74 6.12
CA VAL A 631 -27.00 -1.40 6.61
C VAL A 631 -28.24 -0.57 6.96
N ALA A 632 -29.32 -0.69 6.19
CA ALA A 632 -30.57 0.01 6.48
C ALA A 632 -31.25 -0.52 7.75
N GLN A 633 -31.18 -1.82 8.04
CA GLN A 633 -31.68 -2.39 9.29
C GLN A 633 -30.85 -1.93 10.50
N ALA A 634 -29.53 -1.88 10.37
CA ALA A 634 -28.64 -1.28 11.38
C ALA A 634 -28.97 0.20 11.63
N TYR A 635 -29.24 0.97 10.56
CA TYR A 635 -29.70 2.36 10.67
C TYR A 635 -31.04 2.47 11.40
N MET A 636 -32.03 1.63 11.09
CA MET A 636 -33.32 1.66 11.80
C MET A 636 -33.20 1.35 13.29
N SER A 637 -32.25 0.48 13.65
CA SER A 637 -31.90 0.13 15.03
C SER A 637 -31.21 1.30 15.74
N ASP A 638 -30.12 1.83 15.15
CA ASP A 638 -29.32 2.93 15.70
C ASP A 638 -30.16 4.21 15.87
N TYR A 639 -31.09 4.50 14.96
CA TYR A 639 -31.94 5.71 14.97
C TYR A 639 -33.36 5.48 15.54
N ARG A 640 -33.63 4.32 16.15
CA ARG A 640 -34.93 3.94 16.77
C ARG A 640 -36.16 4.31 15.92
N ILE A 641 -36.15 3.94 14.63
CA ILE A 641 -37.27 4.25 13.73
C ILE A 641 -38.56 3.56 14.23
N GLY A 642 -39.63 4.34 14.38
CA GLY A 642 -40.95 3.89 14.84
C GLY A 642 -41.24 4.08 16.33
N TYR A 643 -40.28 4.60 17.12
CA TYR A 643 -40.48 4.89 18.55
C TYR A 643 -40.89 6.36 18.79
N PRO A 644 -41.80 6.65 19.75
CA PRO A 644 -42.16 8.01 20.10
C PRO A 644 -41.04 8.70 20.88
N THR A 645 -40.76 9.97 20.57
CA THR A 645 -39.71 10.72 21.28
C THR A 645 -40.19 11.22 22.63
N VAL A 646 -39.45 10.97 23.71
CA VAL A 646 -39.81 11.37 25.08
C VAL A 646 -38.94 12.54 25.53
N SER A 647 -39.56 13.72 25.73
CA SER A 647 -38.95 14.82 26.47
C SER A 647 -40.00 15.47 27.37
N LEU A 648 -39.79 15.36 28.69
CA LEU A 648 -40.72 15.81 29.72
C LEU A 648 -39.98 16.59 30.80
N THR A 649 -40.23 17.90 30.89
CA THR A 649 -39.73 18.73 31.99
C THR A 649 -40.82 18.96 33.04
N LEU A 650 -40.55 18.54 34.27
CA LEU A 650 -41.43 18.70 35.42
C LEU A 650 -40.90 19.79 36.36
N ASN A 651 -41.73 20.78 36.68
CA ASN A 651 -41.39 21.83 37.63
C ASN A 651 -41.88 21.53 39.06
N TYR A 652 -41.40 22.31 40.04
CA TYR A 652 -41.71 22.09 41.45
C TYR A 652 -43.22 22.01 41.77
N ALA A 653 -44.07 22.82 41.12
CA ALA A 653 -45.50 22.80 41.38
C ALA A 653 -46.11 21.42 41.06
N GLN A 654 -45.63 20.79 39.99
CA GLN A 654 -46.05 19.44 39.57
C GLN A 654 -45.49 18.35 40.48
N LEU A 655 -44.29 18.56 41.03
CA LEU A 655 -43.62 17.64 41.98
C LEU A 655 -44.26 17.61 43.38
N THR A 656 -45.30 18.40 43.65
CA THR A 656 -46.00 18.41 44.96
C THR A 656 -47.35 17.70 44.96
N GLY A 657 -47.85 17.29 43.79
CA GLY A 657 -49.15 16.63 43.59
C GLY A 657 -49.03 15.14 43.28
N ASP A 658 -49.69 14.69 42.20
CA ASP A 658 -49.74 13.29 41.76
C ASP A 658 -48.34 12.68 41.50
N TYR A 659 -47.32 13.52 41.31
CA TYR A 659 -45.93 13.15 41.04
C TYR A 659 -44.99 13.35 42.24
N ALA A 660 -45.51 13.48 43.47
CA ALA A 660 -44.68 13.70 44.68
C ALA A 660 -43.59 12.63 44.91
N ARG A 661 -43.78 11.42 44.38
CA ARG A 661 -42.77 10.34 44.45
C ARG A 661 -41.51 10.64 43.63
N LEU A 662 -41.61 11.51 42.61
CA LEU A 662 -40.49 11.97 41.80
C LEU A 662 -39.61 13.00 42.54
N THR A 663 -39.93 13.41 43.77
CA THR A 663 -39.03 14.26 44.56
C THR A 663 -37.77 13.52 45.06
N GLN A 664 -37.75 12.19 44.93
CA GLN A 664 -36.65 11.34 45.37
C GLN A 664 -35.79 10.79 44.24
N ILE A 665 -36.10 11.11 42.97
CA ILE A 665 -35.30 10.68 41.82
C ILE A 665 -34.17 11.66 41.55
N GLY A 666 -33.00 11.13 41.20
CA GLY A 666 -31.81 11.87 40.83
C GLY A 666 -31.50 11.78 39.34
N LEU A 667 -30.40 12.41 38.93
CA LEU A 667 -29.85 12.27 37.58
C LEU A 667 -29.60 10.78 37.27
N TYR A 668 -29.87 10.38 36.02
CA TYR A 668 -29.78 9.01 35.53
C TYR A 668 -30.80 8.00 36.11
N ASP A 669 -31.68 8.37 37.04
CA ASP A 669 -32.71 7.43 37.51
C ASP A 669 -33.70 7.11 36.35
N ARG A 670 -34.09 5.85 36.21
CA ARG A 670 -35.03 5.39 35.17
C ARG A 670 -36.47 5.37 35.65
N VAL A 671 -37.38 5.81 34.78
CA VAL A 671 -38.83 5.86 34.96
C VAL A 671 -39.54 5.35 33.71
N ALA A 672 -40.69 4.70 33.85
CA ALA A 672 -41.49 4.27 32.71
C ALA A 672 -42.47 5.37 32.30
N VAL A 673 -42.54 5.70 31.01
CA VAL A 673 -43.50 6.66 30.44
C VAL A 673 -44.56 5.91 29.64
N GLU A 674 -45.80 5.96 30.11
CA GLU A 674 -46.93 5.30 29.46
C GLU A 674 -47.64 6.25 28.49
N PHE A 675 -47.70 5.86 27.21
CA PHE A 675 -48.45 6.53 26.15
C PHE A 675 -49.84 5.88 25.97
N ASP A 676 -50.84 6.33 26.75
CA ASP A 676 -52.21 5.81 26.74
C ASP A 676 -52.85 5.72 25.33
N GLN A 677 -52.47 6.60 24.40
CA GLN A 677 -53.03 6.64 23.03
C GLN A 677 -52.38 5.62 22.08
N LEU A 678 -51.17 5.17 22.38
CA LEU A 678 -50.40 4.24 21.55
C LEU A 678 -50.33 2.83 22.15
N ASP A 679 -50.79 2.64 23.40
CA ASP A 679 -50.63 1.39 24.17
C ASP A 679 -49.15 0.96 24.30
N ILE A 680 -48.26 1.95 24.41
CA ILE A 680 -46.81 1.78 24.51
C ILE A 680 -46.34 2.29 25.87
N SER A 681 -45.46 1.54 26.52
CA SER A 681 -44.73 1.96 27.72
C SER A 681 -43.24 1.97 27.39
N GLU A 682 -42.61 3.14 27.43
CA GLU A 682 -41.18 3.30 27.16
C GLU A 682 -40.40 3.55 28.46
N ASP A 683 -39.21 3.00 28.57
CA ASP A 683 -38.27 3.37 29.63
C ASP A 683 -37.62 4.72 29.28
N ALA A 684 -37.65 5.66 30.21
CA ALA A 684 -37.12 7.01 30.12
C ALA A 684 -36.13 7.25 31.26
N GLU A 685 -35.19 8.18 31.08
CA GLU A 685 -34.14 8.46 32.06
C GLU A 685 -34.09 9.95 32.40
N VAL A 686 -33.76 10.28 33.65
CA VAL A 686 -33.60 11.67 34.07
C VAL A 686 -32.31 12.25 33.50
N SER A 687 -32.43 13.18 32.55
CA SER A 687 -31.30 13.80 31.83
C SER A 687 -30.80 15.10 32.46
N GLU A 688 -31.65 15.80 33.22
CA GLU A 688 -31.29 17.03 33.93
C GLU A 688 -32.06 17.15 35.25
N VAL A 689 -31.40 17.66 36.30
CA VAL A 689 -32.05 18.08 37.55
C VAL A 689 -31.54 19.45 38.01
N ILE A 690 -32.47 20.30 38.48
CA ILE A 690 -32.15 21.58 39.10
C ILE A 690 -32.51 21.51 40.59
N TRP A 691 -31.50 21.52 41.45
CA TRP A 691 -31.63 21.42 42.90
C TRP A 691 -31.53 22.78 43.58
N ASN A 692 -32.53 23.15 44.37
CA ASN A 692 -32.52 24.37 45.17
C ASN A 692 -31.77 24.14 46.49
N VAL A 693 -30.62 24.79 46.66
CA VAL A 693 -29.75 24.58 47.84
C VAL A 693 -30.31 25.19 49.12
N VAL A 694 -31.17 26.21 49.00
CA VAL A 694 -31.79 26.89 50.15
C VAL A 694 -33.04 26.15 50.60
N ALA A 695 -33.90 25.78 49.64
CA ALA A 695 -35.17 25.09 49.90
C ALA A 695 -35.03 23.57 50.07
N LYS A 696 -33.87 22.99 49.72
CA LYS A 696 -33.53 21.57 49.86
C LYS A 696 -34.50 20.65 49.12
N ARG A 697 -34.79 21.00 47.86
CA ARG A 697 -35.72 20.30 46.98
C ARG A 697 -35.36 20.57 45.52
N TYR A 698 -35.87 19.75 44.61
CA TYR A 698 -35.78 20.01 43.17
C TYR A 698 -36.72 21.15 42.77
N ASP A 699 -36.20 22.10 41.98
CA ASP A 699 -37.00 23.13 41.31
C ASP A 699 -37.52 22.62 39.95
N SER A 700 -36.72 21.80 39.25
CA SER A 700 -37.14 21.05 38.06
C SER A 700 -36.41 19.72 37.91
N ILE A 701 -37.04 18.80 37.19
CA ILE A 701 -36.50 17.50 36.75
C ILE A 701 -36.88 17.33 35.29
N THR A 702 -35.91 17.05 34.43
CA THR A 702 -36.13 16.75 33.01
C THR A 702 -35.91 15.26 32.80
N ILE A 703 -36.93 14.59 32.27
CA ILE A 703 -36.93 13.19 31.88
C ILE A 703 -36.87 13.16 30.36
N GLY A 704 -35.83 12.53 29.83
CA GLY A 704 -35.64 12.34 28.41
C GLY A 704 -35.62 10.86 28.06
N GLU A 705 -35.32 10.57 26.81
CA GLU A 705 -34.94 9.22 26.41
C GLU A 705 -33.64 8.79 27.10
N PRO A 706 -33.51 7.50 27.46
CA PRO A 706 -32.24 6.98 27.93
C PRO A 706 -31.18 7.22 26.84
N PRO A 707 -29.91 7.50 27.22
CA PRO A 707 -28.83 7.57 26.27
C PRO A 707 -28.80 6.25 25.48
N ILE A 708 -29.01 6.36 24.16
CA ILE A 708 -29.02 5.21 23.27
C ILE A 708 -27.60 4.64 23.33
N SER A 709 -27.45 3.41 23.81
CA SER A 709 -26.20 2.68 23.61
C SER A 709 -26.15 2.36 22.12
N TYR A 710 -25.58 3.26 21.32
CA TYR A 710 -25.22 2.91 19.96
C TYR A 710 -24.35 1.67 20.07
N THR A 711 -24.86 0.54 19.59
CA THR A 711 -24.00 -0.63 19.34
C THR A 711 -22.93 -0.27 18.30
N HIS A 712 -23.07 0.91 17.69
CA HIS A 712 -22.39 1.44 16.53
C HIS A 712 -22.33 0.34 15.49
N GLU A 713 -23.46 -0.28 15.15
CA GLU A 713 -23.47 -1.31 14.13
C GLU A 713 -22.93 -0.77 12.80
N LEU A 714 -23.22 0.50 12.50
CA LEU A 714 -22.65 1.23 11.37
C LEU A 714 -21.12 1.46 11.48
N GLN A 715 -20.60 1.75 12.68
CA GLN A 715 -19.14 1.94 12.89
C GLN A 715 -18.39 0.61 13.01
N LYS A 716 -18.98 -0.42 13.62
CA LYS A 716 -18.50 -1.81 13.60
C LYS A 716 -18.42 -2.30 12.18
N TYR A 717 -19.39 -1.96 11.33
CA TYR A 717 -19.35 -2.26 9.91
C TYR A 717 -18.20 -1.52 9.21
N GLN A 718 -18.00 -0.22 9.44
CA GLN A 718 -16.86 0.53 8.90
C GLN A 718 -15.50 -0.02 9.40
N GLN A 719 -15.39 -0.31 10.70
CA GLN A 719 -14.20 -0.89 11.32
C GLN A 719 -13.94 -2.31 10.82
N GLN A 720 -14.97 -3.15 10.64
CA GLN A 720 -14.84 -4.47 10.02
C GLN A 720 -14.35 -4.35 8.58
N GLN A 721 -14.75 -3.32 7.82
CA GLN A 721 -14.24 -3.09 6.46
C GLN A 721 -12.79 -2.63 6.47
N ILE A 722 -12.41 -1.76 7.43
CA ILE A 722 -11.01 -1.38 7.66
C ILE A 722 -10.18 -2.59 8.11
N ASP A 723 -10.70 -3.46 8.98
CA ASP A 723 -10.05 -4.67 9.46
C ASP A 723 -10.00 -5.75 8.36
N LYS A 724 -10.96 -5.78 7.42
CA LYS A 724 -10.98 -6.67 6.25
C LYS A 724 -10.02 -6.19 5.16
N ALA A 725 -9.91 -4.88 4.95
CA ALA A 725 -8.88 -4.26 4.10
C ALA A 725 -7.48 -4.44 4.71
N THR A 726 -7.34 -4.23 6.03
CA THR A 726 -6.09 -4.40 6.79
C THR A 726 -5.70 -5.87 6.88
N SER A 727 -6.63 -6.82 7.05
CA SER A 727 -6.32 -8.26 7.04
C SER A 727 -5.98 -8.80 5.64
N THR A 728 -6.46 -8.15 4.57
CA THR A 728 -6.04 -8.45 3.20
C THR A 728 -4.63 -7.94 2.92
N ILE A 729 -4.26 -6.76 3.44
CA ILE A 729 -2.89 -6.22 3.38
C ILE A 729 -1.92 -7.02 4.30
N THR A 730 -2.39 -7.47 5.46
CA THR A 730 -1.58 -8.18 6.48
C THR A 730 -1.31 -9.64 6.12
N LYS A 731 -2.20 -10.32 5.38
CA LYS A 731 -1.92 -11.68 4.85
C LYS A 731 -0.77 -11.71 3.85
N THR A 732 -0.47 -10.59 3.21
CA THR A 732 0.68 -10.43 2.30
C THR A 732 1.96 -9.97 3.01
N GLN A 733 1.91 -9.56 4.28
CA GLN A 733 3.08 -9.05 5.00
C GLN A 733 3.45 -9.76 6.31
N THR A 734 2.63 -10.65 6.88
CA THR A 734 3.06 -11.45 8.04
C THR A 734 3.59 -12.79 7.59
N GLY A 735 4.91 -12.89 7.45
CA GLY A 735 5.58 -14.17 7.22
C GLY A 735 5.38 -15.10 8.42
N LEU A 736 5.73 -16.38 8.28
CA LEU A 736 5.62 -17.36 9.37
C LEU A 736 6.27 -16.87 10.69
N PHE A 737 7.38 -16.12 10.61
CA PHE A 737 8.03 -15.58 11.80
C PHE A 737 7.22 -14.50 12.52
N ASP A 738 6.45 -13.69 11.81
CA ASP A 738 5.53 -12.71 12.42
C ASP A 738 4.35 -13.41 13.10
N GLN A 739 3.85 -14.48 12.48
CA GLN A 739 2.81 -15.32 13.08
C GLN A 739 3.31 -15.99 14.37
N ILE A 740 4.53 -16.52 14.36
CA ILE A 740 5.21 -17.08 15.54
C ILE A 740 5.36 -16.01 16.63
N HIS A 741 5.92 -14.85 16.28
CA HIS A 741 6.15 -13.73 17.20
C HIS A 741 4.86 -13.26 17.87
N ASN A 742 3.78 -13.14 17.09
CA ASN A 742 2.48 -12.72 17.61
C ASN A 742 1.82 -13.81 18.47
N ALA A 743 1.92 -15.09 18.08
CA ALA A 743 1.41 -16.19 18.88
C ALA A 743 2.07 -16.26 20.26
N LEU A 744 3.38 -15.97 20.35
CA LEU A 744 4.11 -15.98 21.62
C LEU A 744 3.77 -14.81 22.56
N LYS A 745 3.18 -13.72 22.05
CA LYS A 745 2.67 -12.60 22.87
C LYS A 745 1.34 -12.91 23.56
N LEU A 746 0.57 -13.85 23.01
CA LEU A 746 -0.69 -14.31 23.61
C LEU A 746 -0.41 -15.16 24.85
N GLN A 747 -1.42 -15.35 25.71
CA GLN A 747 -1.31 -16.15 26.94
C GLN A 747 -2.45 -17.16 27.05
N GLY A 748 -2.20 -18.27 27.74
CA GLY A 748 -3.22 -19.28 28.06
C GLY A 748 -3.84 -19.93 26.81
N ALA A 749 -5.18 -20.02 26.78
CA ALA A 749 -5.92 -20.72 25.74
C ALA A 749 -5.76 -20.09 24.34
N ASP A 750 -5.57 -18.76 24.27
CA ASP A 750 -5.42 -18.04 23.01
C ASP A 750 -4.06 -18.29 22.36
N GLN A 751 -3.01 -18.41 23.19
CA GLN A 751 -1.68 -18.85 22.74
C GLN A 751 -1.75 -20.28 22.17
N ASP A 752 -2.43 -21.18 22.88
CA ASP A 752 -2.59 -22.57 22.45
C ASP A 752 -3.35 -22.67 21.12
N ALA A 753 -4.41 -21.88 20.94
CA ALA A 753 -5.17 -21.83 19.71
C ALA A 753 -4.34 -21.31 18.53
N ALA A 754 -3.57 -20.23 18.74
CA ALA A 754 -2.69 -19.68 17.72
C ALA A 754 -1.56 -20.65 17.33
N VAL A 755 -0.93 -21.30 18.31
CA VAL A 755 0.11 -22.32 18.07
C VAL A 755 -0.46 -23.53 17.32
N ARG A 756 -1.67 -24.00 17.68
CA ARG A 756 -2.33 -25.11 16.96
C ARG A 756 -2.61 -24.79 15.50
N LYS A 757 -3.03 -23.55 15.21
CA LYS A 757 -3.24 -23.10 13.84
C LYS A 757 -1.94 -23.12 13.02
N ILE A 758 -0.85 -22.62 13.60
CA ILE A 758 0.48 -22.66 12.95
C ILE A 758 0.93 -24.10 12.73
N MET A 759 0.71 -24.99 13.69
CA MET A 759 1.00 -26.42 13.54
C MET A 759 0.20 -27.05 12.38
N GLU A 760 -1.09 -26.72 12.25
CA GLU A 760 -1.94 -27.19 11.16
C GLU A 760 -1.44 -26.70 9.79
N GLU A 761 -1.10 -25.41 9.68
CA GLU A 761 -0.57 -24.81 8.46
C GLU A 761 0.78 -25.43 8.04
N LEU A 762 1.60 -25.86 9.00
CA LEU A 762 2.88 -26.54 8.76
C LEU A 762 2.76 -28.07 8.61
N GLY A 763 1.54 -28.64 8.67
CA GLY A 763 1.31 -30.08 8.58
C GLY A 763 1.90 -30.88 9.75
N MET A 764 2.06 -30.26 10.92
CA MET A 764 2.60 -30.89 12.12
C MET A 764 1.48 -31.64 12.86
N HIS A 765 1.45 -32.96 12.68
CA HIS A 765 0.53 -33.85 13.39
C HIS A 765 1.22 -34.54 14.58
N ASP A 766 0.48 -34.86 15.64
CA ASP A 766 0.91 -35.65 16.82
C ASP A 766 2.09 -35.10 17.65
N THR A 767 2.46 -33.82 17.49
CA THR A 767 3.53 -33.18 18.29
C THR A 767 2.98 -32.50 19.54
N ALA A 768 3.67 -32.65 20.69
CA ALA A 768 3.26 -32.00 21.93
C ALA A 768 3.39 -30.47 21.84
N ILE A 769 2.30 -29.74 22.12
CA ILE A 769 2.23 -28.27 21.96
C ILE A 769 3.33 -27.53 22.74
N GLU A 770 3.70 -28.01 23.93
CA GLU A 770 4.77 -27.42 24.74
C GLU A 770 6.15 -27.52 24.08
N SER A 771 6.42 -28.61 23.36
CA SER A 771 7.66 -28.74 22.59
C SER A 771 7.70 -27.78 21.40
N VAL A 772 6.54 -27.53 20.78
CA VAL A 772 6.40 -26.58 19.67
C VAL A 772 6.55 -25.15 20.16
N LYS A 773 5.96 -24.79 21.30
CA LYS A 773 6.16 -23.48 21.94
C LYS A 773 7.63 -23.21 22.25
N ALA A 774 8.37 -24.18 22.78
CA ALA A 774 9.79 -24.03 23.07
C ALA A 774 10.63 -23.80 21.80
N MET A 775 10.32 -24.50 20.71
CA MET A 775 10.93 -24.27 19.40
C MET A 775 10.59 -22.90 18.83
N MET A 776 9.30 -22.53 18.83
CA MET A 776 8.82 -21.23 18.39
C MET A 776 9.52 -20.11 19.15
N LYS A 777 9.69 -20.24 20.48
CA LYS A 777 10.41 -19.27 21.28
C LYS A 777 11.88 -19.16 20.89
N THR A 778 12.56 -20.28 20.63
CA THR A 778 13.96 -20.28 20.21
C THR A 778 14.13 -19.60 18.84
N ILE A 779 13.19 -19.85 17.92
CA ILE A 779 13.14 -19.19 16.61
C ILE A 779 12.91 -17.68 16.79
N ASP A 780 11.91 -17.30 17.59
CA ASP A 780 11.55 -15.91 17.84
C ASP A 780 12.66 -15.11 18.51
N ASP A 781 13.30 -15.68 19.53
CA ASP A 781 14.46 -15.09 20.21
C ASP A 781 15.60 -14.82 19.19
N THR A 782 15.87 -15.79 18.29
CA THR A 782 16.93 -15.67 17.27
C THR A 782 16.58 -14.63 16.21
N VAL A 783 15.33 -14.62 15.73
CA VAL A 783 14.86 -13.66 14.72
C VAL A 783 14.87 -12.24 15.30
N THR A 784 14.43 -12.08 16.55
CA THR A 784 14.42 -10.80 17.25
C THR A 784 15.84 -10.29 17.46
N ASP A 785 16.77 -11.12 17.94
CA ASP A 785 18.18 -10.76 18.12
C ASP A 785 18.84 -10.30 16.81
N VAL A 786 18.67 -11.06 15.72
CA VAL A 786 19.21 -10.69 14.40
C VAL A 786 18.55 -9.41 13.87
N SER A 787 17.23 -9.28 14.02
CA SER A 787 16.48 -8.07 13.62
C SER A 787 17.01 -6.83 14.36
N ASP A 788 17.16 -6.92 15.68
CA ASP A 788 17.58 -5.80 16.50
C ASP A 788 19.05 -5.46 16.29
N TRP A 789 19.90 -6.46 16.02
CA TRP A 789 21.28 -6.25 15.58
C TRP A 789 21.35 -5.45 14.27
N ILE A 790 20.50 -5.77 13.29
CA ILE A 790 20.47 -5.07 11.99
C ILE A 790 19.89 -3.65 12.12
N LYS A 791 18.84 -3.46 12.94
CA LYS A 791 18.20 -2.15 13.17
C LYS A 791 19.13 -1.11 13.79
N ASN A 792 20.18 -1.55 14.47
CA ASN A 792 21.15 -0.69 15.14
C ASN A 792 22.50 -0.71 14.40
N PRO A 793 22.63 -0.05 13.24
CA PRO A 793 23.86 -0.10 12.43
C PRO A 793 25.03 0.57 13.16
N GLY A 794 26.22 -0.02 13.02
CA GLY A 794 27.48 0.57 13.52
C GLY A 794 27.94 1.78 12.71
N THR A 795 29.18 2.24 12.96
CA THR A 795 29.78 3.43 12.30
C THR A 795 30.34 3.17 10.90
N ALA A 796 30.28 1.93 10.40
CA ALA A 796 30.81 1.56 9.10
C ALA A 796 30.03 2.24 7.95
N VAL A 797 30.74 2.90 7.05
CA VAL A 797 30.15 3.60 5.90
C VAL A 797 30.00 2.65 4.72
N ILE A 798 28.85 2.69 4.04
CA ILE A 798 28.63 1.97 2.79
C ILE A 798 29.42 2.63 1.67
N GLN A 799 30.26 1.86 0.98
CA GLN A 799 31.12 2.34 -0.09
C GLN A 799 30.71 1.74 -1.44
N ALA A 800 30.62 2.59 -2.46
CA ALA A 800 30.48 2.19 -3.85
C ALA A 800 31.87 2.04 -4.49
N TYR A 801 32.18 0.87 -5.05
CA TYR A 801 33.45 0.58 -5.71
C TYR A 801 33.30 0.50 -7.24
N PRO A 802 34.22 1.07 -8.03
CA PRO A 802 35.32 1.95 -7.58
C PRO A 802 34.81 3.32 -7.11
N ASN A 803 33.59 3.73 -7.49
CA ASN A 803 32.97 4.99 -7.08
C ASN A 803 31.45 4.95 -7.28
N TRP A 804 30.77 5.99 -6.81
CA TRP A 804 29.30 6.16 -6.91
C TRP A 804 28.76 6.45 -8.31
N GLN A 805 29.60 6.86 -9.27
CA GLN A 805 29.17 7.15 -10.64
C GLN A 805 29.07 5.88 -11.51
N ALA A 806 29.89 4.87 -11.20
CA ALA A 806 29.90 3.58 -11.89
C ALA A 806 30.15 2.43 -10.89
N PRO A 807 29.25 2.20 -9.91
CA PRO A 807 29.44 1.14 -8.93
C PRO A 807 29.31 -0.25 -9.57
N ILE A 808 30.31 -1.09 -9.35
CA ILE A 808 30.27 -2.53 -9.67
C ILE A 808 30.12 -3.39 -8.40
N GLU A 809 30.37 -2.80 -7.23
CA GLU A 809 30.22 -3.45 -5.93
C GLU A 809 29.82 -2.42 -4.86
N PHE A 810 28.86 -2.77 -4.00
CA PHE A 810 28.64 -2.10 -2.73
C PHE A 810 29.33 -2.87 -1.61
N ARG A 811 30.10 -2.18 -0.79
CA ARG A 811 30.88 -2.80 0.29
C ARG A 811 30.72 -2.03 1.59
N VAL A 812 30.47 -2.76 2.66
CA VAL A 812 30.58 -2.29 4.04
C VAL A 812 31.76 -3.03 4.66
N VAL A 813 32.75 -2.29 5.17
CA VAL A 813 33.91 -2.86 5.87
C VAL A 813 33.80 -2.49 7.33
N ASN A 814 33.75 -3.50 8.19
CA ASN A 814 33.74 -3.33 9.63
C ASN A 814 35.17 -3.09 10.17
N ASP A 815 35.27 -2.62 11.40
CA ASP A 815 36.56 -2.34 12.06
C ASP A 815 37.46 -3.57 12.17
N ASP A 816 36.87 -4.76 12.29
CA ASP A 816 37.57 -6.05 12.32
C ASP A 816 38.04 -6.53 10.94
N LYS A 817 37.83 -5.72 9.89
CA LYS A 817 38.09 -6.00 8.46
C LYS A 817 37.19 -7.07 7.84
N SER A 818 36.18 -7.57 8.56
CA SER A 818 35.10 -8.30 7.92
C SER A 818 34.34 -7.36 6.98
N SER A 819 33.71 -7.92 5.95
CA SER A 819 33.01 -7.08 4.97
C SER A 819 31.75 -7.73 4.45
N MET A 820 30.72 -6.91 4.27
CA MET A 820 29.53 -7.26 3.50
C MET A 820 29.69 -6.69 2.10
N ARG A 821 29.50 -7.51 1.07
CA ARG A 821 29.69 -7.15 -0.34
C ARG A 821 28.49 -7.56 -1.17
N LEU A 822 28.04 -6.67 -2.04
CA LEU A 822 27.00 -6.91 -3.03
C LEU A 822 27.53 -6.55 -4.42
N ASN A 823 27.53 -7.51 -5.35
CA ASN A 823 27.94 -7.31 -6.74
C ASN A 823 27.16 -8.25 -7.67
N ASN A 824 27.49 -8.25 -8.97
CA ASN A 824 26.80 -9.09 -9.96
C ASN A 824 26.92 -10.60 -9.73
N HIS A 825 27.80 -11.07 -8.85
CA HIS A 825 27.92 -12.47 -8.48
C HIS A 825 27.08 -12.85 -7.26
N GLY A 826 26.53 -11.87 -6.52
CA GLY A 826 25.65 -12.10 -5.37
C GLY A 826 25.90 -11.18 -4.19
N LEU A 827 25.39 -11.59 -3.02
CA LEU A 827 25.54 -10.94 -1.73
C LEU A 827 26.32 -11.85 -0.78
N GLY A 828 27.36 -11.34 -0.11
CA GLY A 828 28.14 -12.14 0.82
C GLY A 828 28.74 -11.37 1.99
N TYR A 829 28.78 -12.04 3.14
CA TYR A 829 29.55 -11.66 4.32
C TYR A 829 30.86 -12.45 4.35
N TYR A 830 31.96 -11.71 4.42
CA TYR A 830 33.33 -12.20 4.35
C TYR A 830 34.05 -11.94 5.67
N SER A 831 34.81 -12.94 6.14
CA SER A 831 35.70 -12.78 7.28
C SER A 831 36.83 -11.79 6.99
N SER A 832 37.58 -11.42 8.03
CA SER A 832 38.78 -10.60 7.92
C SER A 832 39.90 -11.24 7.08
N SER A 833 39.86 -12.57 6.89
CA SER A 833 40.77 -13.29 5.98
C SER A 833 40.31 -13.30 4.51
N GLY A 834 39.13 -12.73 4.22
CA GLY A 834 38.55 -12.69 2.88
C GLY A 834 37.80 -13.97 2.47
N LEU A 835 37.59 -14.90 3.40
CA LEU A 835 36.81 -16.12 3.15
C LEU A 835 35.32 -15.84 3.38
N VAL A 836 34.45 -16.43 2.55
CA VAL A 836 33.00 -16.28 2.70
C VAL A 836 32.51 -17.06 3.93
N ARG A 837 31.74 -16.40 4.80
CA ARG A 837 31.04 -17.03 5.93
C ARG A 837 29.59 -17.34 5.57
N THR A 838 28.90 -16.34 5.01
CA THR A 838 27.53 -16.48 4.54
C THR A 838 27.37 -15.74 3.20
N ALA A 839 26.79 -16.37 2.19
CA ALA A 839 26.51 -15.72 0.91
C ALA A 839 25.34 -16.37 0.16
N ILE A 840 24.67 -15.55 -0.65
CA ILE A 840 23.72 -15.96 -1.68
C ILE A 840 24.32 -15.55 -3.01
N THR A 841 24.57 -16.53 -3.87
CA THR A 841 25.21 -16.30 -5.16
C THR A 841 24.17 -16.22 -6.29
N SER A 842 24.52 -15.50 -7.35
CA SER A 842 23.69 -15.32 -8.55
C SER A 842 23.37 -16.60 -9.32
N ASP A 843 24.14 -17.68 -9.10
CA ASP A 843 23.86 -19.03 -9.61
C ASP A 843 22.95 -19.85 -8.66
N GLY A 844 22.37 -19.21 -7.65
CA GLY A 844 21.36 -19.79 -6.77
C GLY A 844 21.89 -20.67 -5.64
N ARG A 845 23.19 -20.58 -5.31
CA ARG A 845 23.76 -21.30 -4.15
C ARG A 845 23.67 -20.44 -2.90
N ILE A 846 23.41 -21.10 -1.77
CA ILE A 846 23.46 -20.49 -0.44
C ILE A 846 24.57 -21.19 0.34
N VAL A 847 25.52 -20.40 0.84
CA VAL A 847 26.54 -20.84 1.79
C VAL A 847 26.24 -20.12 3.09
N ALA A 848 26.14 -20.82 4.20
CA ALA A 848 25.89 -20.23 5.51
C ALA A 848 26.49 -21.10 6.62
N GLU A 849 27.02 -20.47 7.65
CA GLU A 849 27.46 -21.15 8.87
C GLU A 849 26.28 -21.58 9.76
N ALA A 850 25.17 -20.82 9.71
CA ALA A 850 23.94 -21.10 10.43
C ALA A 850 22.72 -20.64 9.61
N ILE A 851 21.63 -21.41 9.66
CA ILE A 851 20.36 -21.11 8.99
C ILE A 851 19.23 -21.35 9.98
N THR A 852 18.44 -20.32 10.27
CA THR A 852 17.14 -20.42 10.96
C THR A 852 16.04 -20.31 9.92
N ALA A 853 15.29 -21.38 9.70
CA ALA A 853 14.25 -21.46 8.67
C ALA A 853 13.00 -22.15 9.22
N GLY A 854 11.83 -21.75 8.74
CA GLY A 854 10.56 -22.39 9.10
C GLY A 854 10.37 -23.76 8.44
N THR A 855 10.59 -23.84 7.12
CA THR A 855 10.50 -25.08 6.35
C THR A 855 11.63 -25.14 5.33
N VAL A 856 12.30 -26.29 5.23
CA VAL A 856 13.33 -26.55 4.21
C VAL A 856 12.90 -27.77 3.39
N THR A 857 12.47 -27.52 2.15
CA THR A 857 12.11 -28.58 1.20
C THR A 857 13.26 -28.76 0.20
N GLY A 858 13.76 -29.99 0.03
CA GLY A 858 14.85 -30.26 -0.91
C GLY A 858 14.96 -31.73 -1.29
N LEU A 859 15.55 -32.01 -2.46
CA LEU A 859 15.71 -33.38 -2.99
C LEU A 859 16.74 -34.22 -2.22
N LYS A 860 17.74 -33.58 -1.61
CA LYS A 860 18.81 -34.26 -0.88
C LYS A 860 19.30 -33.39 0.27
N LEU A 861 19.32 -33.96 1.48
CA LEU A 861 19.90 -33.34 2.66
C LEU A 861 21.12 -34.16 3.10
N MET A 862 22.31 -33.55 3.09
CA MET A 862 23.57 -34.20 3.45
C MET A 862 24.14 -33.52 4.70
N GLY A 863 24.09 -34.19 5.84
CA GLY A 863 24.66 -33.71 7.11
C GLY A 863 25.49 -34.79 7.80
N ALA A 864 26.45 -34.38 8.64
CA ALA A 864 27.19 -35.31 9.49
C ALA A 864 26.35 -35.79 10.69
N GLN A 865 25.48 -34.92 11.20
CA GLN A 865 24.53 -35.21 12.28
C GLN A 865 23.22 -34.46 12.01
N ILE A 866 22.09 -35.13 12.24
CA ILE A 866 20.75 -34.54 12.21
C ILE A 866 20.13 -34.80 13.58
N THR A 867 19.71 -33.73 14.27
CA THR A 867 19.08 -33.81 15.60
C THR A 867 17.70 -33.20 15.52
N GLY A 868 16.66 -33.98 15.82
CA GLY A 868 15.28 -33.50 15.93
C GLY A 868 14.81 -33.50 17.39
N THR A 869 14.03 -32.50 17.80
CA THR A 869 13.43 -32.39 19.14
C THR A 869 12.12 -33.19 19.26
N SER A 870 11.39 -33.32 18.15
CA SER A 870 10.19 -34.14 18.02
C SER A 870 10.51 -35.45 17.28
N ASN A 871 10.31 -35.49 15.96
CA ASN A 871 10.37 -36.71 15.16
C ASN A 871 11.16 -36.44 13.86
N ILE A 872 12.00 -37.40 13.45
CA ILE A 872 12.50 -37.49 12.07
C ILE A 872 11.68 -38.60 11.40
N SER A 873 10.77 -38.22 10.50
CA SER A 873 9.92 -39.15 9.76
C SER A 873 10.42 -39.32 8.32
N LEU A 874 10.54 -40.57 7.88
CA LEU A 874 10.79 -40.97 6.51
C LEU A 874 9.55 -41.74 6.03
N ASP A 875 8.86 -41.17 5.04
CA ASP A 875 7.65 -41.73 4.43
C ASP A 875 7.89 -41.87 2.92
N ASP A 876 7.54 -43.01 2.33
CA ASP A 876 7.64 -43.24 0.89
C ASP A 876 6.47 -42.61 0.09
N GLY A 877 5.50 -42.02 0.79
CA GLY A 877 4.33 -41.36 0.22
C GLY A 877 3.29 -42.33 -0.35
N MET A 878 3.50 -43.65 -0.18
CA MET A 878 2.60 -44.69 -0.70
C MET A 878 1.82 -45.41 0.41
N GLY A 879 1.92 -44.94 1.67
CA GLY A 879 1.12 -45.41 2.80
C GLY A 879 1.46 -46.83 3.28
N GLY A 880 2.61 -47.37 2.88
CA GLY A 880 3.02 -48.74 3.24
C GLY A 880 4.07 -48.80 4.35
N HIS A 881 5.06 -47.92 4.34
CA HIS A 881 6.23 -48.03 5.21
C HIS A 881 6.67 -46.68 5.77
N ARG A 882 6.50 -46.50 7.09
CA ARG A 882 6.96 -45.31 7.83
C ARG A 882 8.15 -45.70 8.69
N THR A 883 9.23 -44.94 8.61
CA THR A 883 10.32 -45.02 9.60
C THR A 883 10.35 -43.73 10.41
N GLU A 884 10.34 -43.85 11.73
CA GLU A 884 10.35 -42.72 12.65
C GLU A 884 11.52 -42.86 13.62
N ILE A 885 12.27 -41.77 13.80
CA ILE A 885 13.25 -41.64 14.87
C ILE A 885 12.71 -40.59 15.84
N SER A 886 12.41 -41.00 17.08
CA SER A 886 11.92 -40.10 18.12
C SER A 886 12.54 -40.38 19.49
N SER A 887 12.50 -39.38 20.37
CA SER A 887 12.96 -39.52 21.76
C SER A 887 12.08 -40.45 22.60
N ALA A 888 10.83 -40.67 22.18
CA ALA A 888 9.85 -41.52 22.86
C ALA A 888 10.01 -43.01 22.50
N TYR A 889 10.34 -43.33 21.25
CA TYR A 889 10.32 -44.71 20.74
C TYR A 889 11.63 -45.21 20.11
N GLY A 890 12.68 -44.39 20.06
CA GLY A 890 13.93 -44.76 19.39
C GLY A 890 13.74 -44.81 17.87
N ILE A 891 14.22 -45.87 17.21
CA ILE A 891 13.97 -46.14 15.79
C ILE A 891 12.79 -47.11 15.69
N SER A 892 11.69 -46.69 15.06
CA SER A 892 10.52 -47.53 14.77
C SER A 892 10.26 -47.58 13.27
N THR A 893 9.88 -48.73 12.74
CA THR A 893 9.46 -48.86 11.34
C THR A 893 8.30 -49.85 11.19
N SER A 894 7.34 -49.53 10.31
CA SER A 894 6.20 -50.41 10.01
C SER A 894 6.56 -51.53 9.01
N GLY A 895 7.72 -51.43 8.35
CA GLY A 895 8.27 -52.44 7.45
C GLY A 895 9.38 -53.30 8.07
N THR A 896 10.12 -54.04 7.25
CA THR A 896 11.31 -54.77 7.69
C THR A 896 12.49 -53.81 7.87
N LEU A 897 13.10 -53.80 9.05
CA LEU A 897 14.37 -53.10 9.29
C LEU A 897 15.55 -54.04 9.00
N GLU A 898 16.27 -53.81 7.90
CA GLU A 898 17.51 -54.54 7.62
C GLU A 898 18.72 -53.74 8.11
N VAL A 899 19.49 -54.31 9.04
CA VAL A 899 20.69 -53.65 9.60
C VAL A 899 21.91 -54.54 9.37
N THR A 900 22.90 -54.02 8.64
CA THR A 900 24.17 -54.69 8.40
C THR A 900 25.26 -54.16 9.32
N GLY A 901 25.89 -55.05 10.11
CA GLY A 901 26.96 -54.71 11.06
C GLY A 901 26.55 -54.77 12.53
N THR A 902 27.42 -54.29 13.42
CA THR A 902 27.16 -54.24 14.88
C THR A 902 26.28 -53.04 15.22
N THR A 903 25.16 -53.27 15.91
CA THR A 903 24.21 -52.23 16.30
C THR A 903 24.14 -52.11 17.82
N ARG A 904 24.35 -50.91 18.36
CA ARG A 904 24.15 -50.59 19.78
C ARG A 904 23.01 -49.58 19.94
N ILE A 905 22.00 -49.93 20.72
CA ILE A 905 20.84 -49.07 20.99
C ILE A 905 20.80 -48.75 22.49
N HIS A 906 20.97 -47.47 22.81
CA HIS A 906 20.89 -46.95 24.17
C HIS A 906 19.46 -46.46 24.48
N GLY A 907 18.48 -47.38 24.45
CA GLY A 907 17.05 -47.08 24.62
C GLY A 907 16.14 -48.27 24.26
N PRO A 908 14.80 -48.14 24.35
CA PRO A 908 13.86 -49.16 23.85
C PRO A 908 13.96 -49.31 22.32
N PHE A 909 13.72 -50.52 21.82
CA PHE A 909 13.71 -50.85 20.40
C PHE A 909 12.48 -51.68 20.06
N ALA A 910 11.73 -51.28 19.02
CA ALA A 910 10.53 -51.99 18.59
C ALA A 910 10.46 -52.13 17.07
N ALA A 911 10.02 -53.30 16.59
CA ALA A 911 9.77 -53.58 15.18
C ALA A 911 8.45 -54.36 15.05
N GLU A 912 7.53 -53.87 14.20
CA GLU A 912 6.16 -54.38 14.17
C GLU A 912 5.95 -55.56 13.20
N SER A 913 6.73 -55.67 12.12
CA SER A 913 6.54 -56.70 11.08
C SER A 913 7.61 -57.81 11.06
N GLY A 914 8.90 -57.49 11.20
CA GLY A 914 9.99 -58.47 11.24
C GLY A 914 11.40 -57.83 11.27
N LEU A 915 12.39 -58.52 11.85
CA LEU A 915 13.77 -58.02 11.99
C LEU A 915 14.78 -59.05 11.49
N THR A 916 15.63 -58.65 10.54
CA THR A 916 16.73 -59.50 10.02
C THR A 916 18.08 -58.88 10.38
N LEU A 917 18.92 -59.63 11.10
CA LEU A 917 20.22 -59.16 11.61
C LEU A 917 21.36 -60.02 11.07
N THR A 918 22.33 -59.38 10.43
CA THR A 918 23.55 -60.04 9.95
C THR A 918 24.75 -59.89 10.92
N GLY A 919 24.62 -59.06 11.96
CA GLY A 919 25.64 -58.79 13.00
C GLY A 919 25.11 -58.86 14.43
N THR A 920 25.88 -58.36 15.41
CA THR A 920 25.51 -58.37 16.84
C THR A 920 24.55 -57.23 17.18
N LEU A 921 23.46 -57.53 17.90
CA LEU A 921 22.51 -56.55 18.44
C LEU A 921 22.67 -56.46 19.97
N ASP A 922 22.95 -55.25 20.46
CA ASP A 922 23.10 -54.95 21.89
C ASP A 922 22.16 -53.78 22.26
N VAL A 923 21.11 -54.08 23.04
CA VAL A 923 20.06 -53.11 23.43
C VAL A 923 20.07 -52.96 24.95
N THR A 924 20.27 -51.73 25.43
CA THR A 924 20.29 -51.46 26.88
C THR A 924 18.90 -51.23 27.48
N GLY A 925 17.85 -51.09 26.66
CA GLY A 925 16.44 -50.94 27.06
C GLY A 925 15.55 -52.16 26.73
N TYR A 926 14.21 -51.99 26.77
CA TYR A 926 13.26 -53.04 26.39
C TYR A 926 13.24 -53.29 24.87
N THR A 927 13.14 -54.55 24.45
CA THR A 927 13.04 -54.92 23.02
C THR A 927 11.68 -55.57 22.75
N ASN A 928 10.81 -54.90 22.00
CA ASN A 928 9.46 -55.38 21.70
C ASN A 928 9.30 -55.66 20.20
N LEU A 929 9.39 -56.93 19.79
CA LEU A 929 9.33 -57.33 18.38
C LEU A 929 8.04 -58.13 18.17
N HIS A 930 7.12 -57.59 17.37
CA HIS A 930 5.83 -58.24 17.10
C HIS A 930 5.86 -59.18 15.88
N GLY A 931 6.97 -59.17 15.13
CA GLY A 931 7.21 -59.99 13.94
C GLY A 931 8.26 -61.08 14.09
N ASP A 932 8.58 -61.79 13.00
CA ASP A 932 9.62 -62.83 12.97
C ASP A 932 11.03 -62.22 13.13
N LEU A 933 11.86 -62.82 13.99
CA LEU A 933 13.23 -62.40 14.26
C LEU A 933 14.22 -63.42 13.68
N ASN A 934 14.98 -63.03 12.65
CA ASN A 934 16.00 -63.87 12.02
C ASN A 934 17.39 -63.27 12.23
N ALA A 935 18.22 -63.87 13.09
CA ALA A 935 19.52 -63.33 13.45
C ALA A 935 20.66 -64.32 13.25
N SER A 936 21.65 -63.94 12.43
CA SER A 936 22.86 -64.75 12.22
C SER A 936 23.99 -64.46 13.21
N GLY A 937 23.90 -63.37 13.99
CA GLY A 937 24.87 -62.93 15.01
C GLY A 937 24.34 -63.05 16.45
N ASN A 938 25.20 -62.77 17.44
CA ASN A 938 24.82 -62.85 18.86
C ASN A 938 23.79 -61.77 19.23
N ILE A 939 22.86 -62.10 20.13
CA ILE A 939 21.86 -61.17 20.66
C ILE A 939 22.06 -61.03 22.17
N THR A 940 22.11 -59.79 22.66
CA THR A 940 22.09 -59.51 24.10
C THR A 940 20.98 -58.51 24.42
N ALA A 941 20.02 -58.89 25.28
CA ALA A 941 18.93 -58.04 25.74
C ALA A 941 19.01 -57.86 27.27
N GLN A 942 19.07 -56.62 27.73
CA GLN A 942 19.11 -56.29 29.17
C GLN A 942 17.71 -56.33 29.84
N GLY A 943 16.63 -56.37 29.05
CA GLY A 943 15.23 -56.46 29.50
C GLY A 943 14.49 -57.71 28.97
N SER A 944 13.16 -57.62 28.82
CA SER A 944 12.34 -58.69 28.23
C SER A 944 12.45 -58.75 26.70
N LEU A 945 12.42 -59.96 26.13
CA LEU A 945 12.43 -60.22 24.68
C LEU A 945 11.11 -60.89 24.26
N VAL A 946 10.41 -60.29 23.30
CA VAL A 946 9.22 -60.87 22.65
C VAL A 946 9.57 -61.11 21.19
N ALA A 947 9.24 -62.29 20.64
CA ALA A 947 9.53 -62.63 19.24
C ALA A 947 8.37 -63.42 18.63
N GLY A 948 8.16 -63.26 17.31
CA GLY A 948 7.10 -63.92 16.56
C GLY A 948 7.28 -65.43 16.38
N ALA A 949 6.20 -66.09 15.96
CA ALA A 949 6.03 -67.54 15.90
C ALA A 949 7.04 -68.30 15.01
N ALA A 950 7.69 -67.66 14.02
CA ALA A 950 8.62 -68.30 13.09
C ALA A 950 10.06 -67.72 13.14
N SER A 951 10.49 -67.24 14.31
CA SER A 951 11.84 -66.67 14.53
C SER A 951 12.96 -67.71 14.53
N ALA A 952 14.10 -67.43 13.87
CA ALA A 952 15.28 -68.32 13.81
C ALA A 952 16.57 -67.64 14.32
N PHE A 953 17.34 -68.36 15.15
CA PHE A 953 18.57 -67.87 15.78
C PHE A 953 19.76 -68.77 15.46
N TRP A 954 20.81 -68.20 14.87
CA TRP A 954 21.97 -68.99 14.40
C TRP A 954 23.24 -68.81 15.26
N ALA A 955 23.20 -67.94 16.29
CA ALA A 955 24.30 -67.68 17.23
C ALA A 955 23.81 -67.60 18.71
N GLY A 956 24.62 -67.06 19.64
CA GLY A 956 24.31 -67.01 21.08
C GLY A 956 23.31 -65.91 21.46
N VAL A 957 22.38 -66.22 22.37
CA VAL A 957 21.32 -65.29 22.83
C VAL A 957 21.41 -65.14 24.36
N THR A 958 21.62 -63.93 24.86
CA THR A 958 21.70 -63.61 26.29
C THR A 958 20.56 -62.66 26.66
N VAL A 959 19.68 -63.06 27.58
CA VAL A 959 18.55 -62.22 28.02
C VAL A 959 18.56 -62.10 29.54
N HIS A 960 18.58 -60.87 30.03
CA HIS A 960 18.59 -60.58 31.47
C HIS A 960 17.18 -60.40 32.06
N GLY A 961 16.12 -60.32 31.24
CA GLY A 961 14.70 -60.27 31.64
C GLY A 961 13.86 -61.51 31.22
N SER A 962 12.55 -61.35 31.00
CA SER A 962 11.63 -62.45 30.60
C SER A 962 11.49 -62.62 29.08
N ILE A 963 11.25 -63.84 28.59
CA ILE A 963 11.01 -64.13 27.16
C ILE A 963 9.57 -64.63 26.95
N THR A 964 8.82 -64.08 25.99
CA THR A 964 7.41 -64.46 25.69
C THR A 964 7.12 -64.47 24.18
N GLY A 965 6.05 -65.15 23.73
CA GLY A 965 5.57 -65.13 22.33
C GLY A 965 6.09 -66.23 21.38
N LEU A 966 6.92 -67.14 21.87
CA LEU A 966 7.60 -68.16 21.05
C LEU A 966 6.69 -69.37 20.74
N ALA A 967 6.28 -69.53 19.47
CA ALA A 967 5.60 -70.75 18.99
C ALA A 967 6.55 -71.80 18.38
N GLY A 968 7.85 -71.48 18.22
CA GLY A 968 8.89 -72.41 17.77
C GLY A 968 10.25 -71.71 17.73
N ILE A 969 11.28 -72.35 18.30
CA ILE A 969 12.68 -71.92 18.14
C ILE A 969 13.37 -72.98 17.30
N ASP A 970 13.90 -72.62 16.12
CA ASP A 970 14.81 -73.47 15.35
C ASP A 970 16.27 -73.02 15.59
N ILE A 971 17.06 -73.89 16.23
CA ILE A 971 18.51 -73.73 16.45
C ILE A 971 19.24 -74.70 15.52
N SER A 972 19.10 -74.48 14.21
CA SER A 972 19.80 -75.31 13.24
C SER A 972 21.22 -74.78 13.04
N GLN A 973 22.19 -75.46 13.65
CA GLN A 973 23.64 -75.35 13.39
C GLN A 973 24.37 -74.14 14.03
N GLY A 974 24.65 -74.23 15.33
CA GLY A 974 25.59 -73.35 16.04
C GLY A 974 25.67 -73.67 17.53
N ARG A 975 26.80 -73.39 18.20
CA ARG A 975 26.89 -73.43 19.67
C ARG A 975 26.10 -72.24 20.24
N SER A 976 24.80 -72.40 20.43
CA SER A 976 23.96 -71.39 21.09
C SER A 976 23.87 -71.70 22.58
N ILE A 977 24.31 -70.76 23.42
CA ILE A 977 24.12 -70.79 24.87
C ILE A 977 23.04 -69.76 25.19
N ILE A 978 21.99 -70.16 25.91
CA ILE A 978 20.93 -69.27 26.38
C ILE A 978 21.13 -69.09 27.89
N TYR A 979 21.50 -67.88 28.32
CA TYR A 979 21.58 -67.53 29.74
C TYR A 979 20.31 -66.77 30.16
N PHE A 980 19.63 -67.27 31.21
CA PHE A 980 18.47 -66.61 31.82
C PHE A 980 18.88 -65.91 33.12
N GLY A 981 18.79 -64.58 33.15
CA GLY A 981 18.93 -63.81 34.39
C GLY A 981 17.62 -63.78 35.17
N SER A 982 17.43 -64.65 36.17
CA SER A 982 16.33 -64.59 37.18
C SER A 982 14.86 -64.49 36.72
N GLY A 983 14.54 -64.57 35.42
CA GLY A 983 13.16 -64.48 34.87
C GLY A 983 12.49 -65.81 34.49
N SER A 984 11.17 -65.80 34.33
CA SER A 984 10.32 -66.95 33.94
C SER A 984 10.08 -67.05 32.43
N LEU A 985 9.95 -68.27 31.89
CA LEU A 985 9.60 -68.59 30.49
C LEU A 985 8.10 -68.99 30.41
N SER A 986 7.32 -68.40 29.49
CA SER A 986 5.95 -68.87 29.17
C SER A 986 5.74 -68.94 27.66
N SER A 987 5.35 -70.13 27.16
CA SER A 987 4.99 -70.36 25.75
C SER A 987 3.50 -70.66 25.64
N ASP A 988 2.76 -69.87 24.86
CA ASP A 988 1.40 -70.21 24.45
C ASP A 988 1.47 -70.97 23.12
N ALA A 989 1.35 -72.30 23.22
CA ALA A 989 1.23 -73.28 22.13
C ALA A 989 2.44 -73.46 21.18
N GLY A 990 3.37 -74.35 21.52
CA GLY A 990 4.37 -74.89 20.59
C GLY A 990 5.43 -75.78 21.26
N HIS A 991 5.77 -76.93 20.65
CA HIS A 991 6.82 -77.83 21.13
C HIS A 991 8.23 -77.20 20.99
N LEU A 992 9.03 -77.22 22.05
CA LEU A 992 10.49 -77.01 21.98
C LEU A 992 11.15 -78.20 21.27
N VAL A 993 11.59 -78.03 20.02
CA VAL A 993 12.41 -79.03 19.32
C VAL A 993 13.89 -78.68 19.51
N TRP A 994 14.60 -79.49 20.30
CA TRP A 994 16.02 -79.28 20.61
C TRP A 994 16.87 -80.38 19.98
N ASN A 995 17.72 -80.02 19.01
CA ASN A 995 18.61 -80.96 18.31
C ASN A 995 20.11 -80.76 18.66
N GLY A 996 20.41 -80.17 19.83
CA GLY A 996 21.78 -79.91 20.31
C GLY A 996 22.16 -80.73 21.54
N LYS A 997 23.45 -81.02 21.74
CA LYS A 997 23.99 -81.66 22.95
C LYS A 997 24.51 -80.59 23.91
N ASN A 998 24.04 -80.62 25.17
CA ASN A 998 24.44 -79.86 26.37
C ASN A 998 23.57 -78.65 26.74
N ILE A 999 22.99 -78.71 27.94
CA ILE A 999 22.35 -77.60 28.68
C ILE A 999 23.33 -77.20 29.79
N ALA A 1000 23.53 -75.89 30.00
CA ALA A 1000 24.12 -75.31 31.20
C ALA A 1000 23.19 -74.24 31.74
#